data_AF-A0A4Z0PX62-F1
#
_entry.id   AF-A0A4Z0PX62-F1
#
_cell.length_a   1.000
_cell.length_b   1.000
_cell.length_c   1.000
_cell.angle_alpha   90.00
_cell.angle_beta   90.00
_cell.angle_gamma   90.00
#
_symmetry.space_group_name_H-M   'P 1'
#
loop_
_entity.id
_entity.type
_entity.pdbx_description
1 polymer ?
#
loop_
_entity_poly.entity_id
_entity_poly.type
_entity_poly.pdbx_seq_one_letter_code
_entity_poly.pdbx_strand_id
1 'polypeptide(L)'
;MIDSTTQLGVLTNIQNKGKNGSNYITAWIERRLPREIFLQQNKMLDKAQVAELADGRLVFFSSISRMLDKGERLDAINCSLAQPAQLQEYLLALDAPGRRQLIHRSTSAFRNVLLAQLELFLATTLTAQAETSLSDLRDELSRKDASRSEIPAASRNPQPQTITTPPLVESSSFLRHLFTSNSPAYIARLFPVLVEGIRAITDDDAFQQALLLIEVNAELAEGSKTDLTNSFYLLAAPAYRFQFWLRGLVPYCDTDVLLSELANSSEAQRTYILGRCQQNPAVLLASTTSPVSTPSVPILQAYFQNIKATLLNSLSDAQSTIQIAVAWFTHDELFTVLCEKLQQNISVELIINNDYINNWEFGLPFSKFIELGGKLYFSEHPAMMHHKFCLIDEAVLFNGSYNWTYYADLRNEENVLQVQDCSTTLASFKAEFERIKQHLGSPVTSITPFPAEEMGRFERINFREYLSKDIESRVTHTRKTRPTADPQRLVAMLNQAIEIDDRNEDARQLLKDVAPAAVIDSYAIRTQQAVRKQLTVTPQQEQLAATEPAVSKPTLPTSTPAETLPLSSSVALMPASKPIQQPPTPKPTPPQPTLVTPATITVGASLPTSTSKPAASMPARPVTSPLSTTSVITAANKPAVPLSSPPRQSVNTSISIPDTQRTTAFYKNLPLVFALDYSRSMESGVQGHEGYKLYSTGKIQQVINMIFGAAKGLTTTEKIDMFLFEQKAIQLPEVNEQNHASFVQEVVMKHTMDGTNIYAPIEAIHKKYANGSSAKAGVFVILITDGENTDAANNTKIKAHFAANHATPIFWQFVGLGAKFDFLEEVANMAPNAAFFNLNDVQTVSDDTLLERLMQKFPKWIEQVIPAK
;
A
#
# COMPACT_ATOMS: atom_id res chain seq x y z
N MET A 1 -33.73 35.65 26.36
CA MET A 1 -32.95 36.92 26.33
C MET A 1 -31.57 36.66 25.75
N ILE A 2 -31.44 36.77 24.42
CA ILE A 2 -30.21 36.52 23.68
C ILE A 2 -29.51 37.87 23.45
N ASP A 3 -28.20 37.95 23.67
CA ASP A 3 -27.44 39.17 23.34
C ASP A 3 -27.24 39.28 21.81
N SER A 4 -27.32 40.52 21.32
CA SER A 4 -26.98 40.96 19.96
C SER A 4 -25.66 40.44 19.39
N THR A 5 -24.69 40.08 20.24
CA THR A 5 -23.39 39.53 19.85
C THR A 5 -23.39 38.01 19.63
N THR A 6 -24.47 37.32 20.00
CA THR A 6 -24.57 35.85 19.98
C THR A 6 -24.63 35.28 18.56
N GLN A 7 -23.69 34.39 18.25
CA GLN A 7 -23.58 33.70 16.97
C GLN A 7 -23.89 32.21 17.14
N LEU A 8 -24.53 31.63 16.11
CA LEU A 8 -24.75 30.19 15.98
C LEU A 8 -23.74 29.61 14.98
N GLY A 9 -23.15 28.46 15.33
CA GLY A 9 -22.18 27.72 14.52
C GLY A 9 -22.25 26.20 14.81
N VAL A 10 -21.45 25.39 14.10
CA VAL A 10 -21.36 23.93 14.32
C VAL A 10 -19.96 23.54 14.77
N LEU A 11 -19.84 22.60 15.70
CA LEU A 11 -18.56 22.06 16.14
C LEU A 11 -17.98 21.08 15.11
N THR A 12 -16.68 21.21 14.83
CA THR A 12 -15.90 20.28 14.00
C THR A 12 -14.49 20.08 14.56
N ASN A 13 -13.87 18.95 14.22
CA ASN A 13 -12.47 18.64 14.51
C ASN A 13 -12.14 18.78 16.02
N ILE A 14 -12.97 18.15 16.86
CA ILE A 14 -12.77 18.05 18.30
C ILE A 14 -11.54 17.17 18.61
N GLN A 15 -10.63 17.68 19.45
CA GLN A 15 -9.38 17.02 19.83
C GLN A 15 -9.15 17.10 21.35
N ASN A 16 -8.89 15.95 21.98
CA ASN A 16 -8.46 15.83 23.37
C ASN A 16 -6.94 16.08 23.48
N LYS A 17 -6.50 16.96 24.39
CA LYS A 17 -5.08 17.28 24.60
C LYS A 17 -4.71 17.29 26.07
N GLY A 18 -3.70 16.51 26.44
CA GLY A 18 -3.10 16.52 27.78
C GLY A 18 -1.85 17.40 27.82
N LYS A 19 -1.73 18.27 28.82
CA LYS A 19 -0.48 18.98 29.14
C LYS A 19 -0.37 19.26 30.63
N ASN A 20 0.81 19.01 31.22
CA ASN A 20 1.13 19.26 32.63
C ASN A 20 0.06 18.72 33.60
N GLY A 21 -0.36 17.46 33.44
CA GLY A 21 -1.36 16.81 34.28
C GLY A 21 -2.80 17.31 34.09
N SER A 22 -3.05 18.22 33.15
CA SER A 22 -4.39 18.74 32.82
C SER A 22 -4.81 18.28 31.42
N ASN A 23 -5.97 17.61 31.33
CA ASN A 23 -6.63 17.31 30.07
C ASN A 23 -7.58 18.44 29.69
N TYR A 24 -7.52 18.89 28.44
CA TYR A 24 -8.41 19.90 27.89
C TYR A 24 -8.77 19.61 26.43
N ILE A 25 -10.01 19.92 26.07
CA ILE A 25 -10.52 19.80 24.71
C ILE A 25 -10.24 21.09 23.94
N THR A 26 -9.85 20.92 22.67
CA THR A 26 -9.82 21.97 21.66
C THR A 26 -10.72 21.57 20.50
N ALA A 27 -11.51 22.50 19.97
CA ALA A 27 -12.38 22.26 18.82
C ALA A 27 -12.40 23.49 17.91
N TRP A 28 -12.96 23.35 16.72
CA TRP A 28 -13.24 24.47 15.83
C TRP A 28 -14.75 24.68 15.71
N ILE A 29 -15.17 25.93 15.51
CA ILE A 29 -16.57 26.27 15.21
C ILE A 29 -16.63 26.71 13.75
N GLU A 30 -17.30 25.92 12.93
CA GLU A 30 -17.46 26.18 11.51
C GLU A 30 -18.61 27.16 11.26
N ARG A 31 -18.25 28.28 10.62
CA ARG A 31 -19.15 29.31 10.07
C ARG A 31 -18.37 29.99 8.94
N ARG A 32 -19.02 30.48 7.88
CA ARG A 32 -18.32 31.07 6.72
C ARG A 32 -17.75 32.45 7.06
N LEU A 33 -16.55 32.44 7.64
CA LEU A 33 -15.68 33.58 7.95
C LEU A 33 -14.30 33.38 7.26
N PRO A 34 -13.42 34.40 7.21
CA PRO A 34 -12.10 34.29 6.57
C PRO A 34 -11.09 33.39 7.30
N ARG A 35 -11.38 32.94 8.53
CA ARG A 35 -10.54 32.07 9.36
C ARG A 35 -11.41 31.19 10.25
N GLU A 36 -10.89 30.03 10.64
CA GLU A 36 -11.51 29.11 11.59
C GLU A 36 -11.59 29.73 13.00
N ILE A 37 -12.62 29.36 13.78
CA ILE A 37 -12.89 29.93 15.11
C ILE A 37 -12.49 28.91 16.18
N PHE A 38 -11.48 29.23 16.99
CA PHE A 38 -10.88 28.29 17.93
C PHE A 38 -11.63 28.24 19.27
N LEU A 39 -11.96 27.04 19.73
CA LEU A 39 -12.49 26.78 21.07
C LEU A 39 -11.46 26.07 21.94
N GLN A 40 -11.26 26.56 23.17
CA GLN A 40 -10.46 25.92 24.21
C GLN A 40 -11.28 25.79 25.50
N GLN A 41 -11.44 24.55 25.98
CA GLN A 41 -12.36 24.20 27.06
C GLN A 41 -12.22 25.05 28.34
N ASN A 42 -10.98 25.34 28.79
CA ASN A 42 -10.61 25.69 30.17
C ASN A 42 -11.28 26.93 30.80
N LYS A 43 -12.10 27.70 30.08
CA LYS A 43 -12.90 28.81 30.64
C LYS A 43 -14.31 28.98 30.02
N MET A 44 -14.76 28.07 29.15
CA MET A 44 -15.79 28.44 28.14
C MET A 44 -16.94 27.45 27.93
N LEU A 45 -16.96 26.31 28.63
CA LEU A 45 -18.09 25.37 28.68
C LEU A 45 -18.15 24.77 30.10
N ASP A 46 -19.35 24.48 30.60
CA ASP A 46 -19.48 23.82 31.90
C ASP A 46 -19.14 22.32 31.82
N LYS A 47 -18.71 21.74 32.95
CA LYS A 47 -18.30 20.33 33.05
C LYS A 47 -19.37 19.35 32.58
N ALA A 48 -20.65 19.65 32.76
CA ALA A 48 -21.74 18.83 32.23
C ALA A 48 -21.78 18.86 30.70
N GLN A 49 -21.72 20.05 30.10
CA GLN A 49 -21.75 20.24 28.64
C GLN A 49 -20.54 19.63 27.92
N VAL A 50 -19.40 19.56 28.60
CA VAL A 50 -18.17 18.94 28.08
C VAL A 50 -18.36 17.45 27.73
N ALA A 51 -19.20 16.73 28.47
CA ALA A 51 -19.48 15.31 28.21
C ALA A 51 -20.37 15.08 26.96
N GLU A 52 -21.03 16.14 26.46
CA GLU A 52 -21.91 16.11 25.28
C GLU A 52 -21.26 16.71 24.02
N LEU A 53 -19.93 16.87 24.02
CA LEU A 53 -19.17 17.39 22.87
C LEU A 53 -18.94 16.31 21.81
N ALA A 54 -19.51 16.52 20.64
CA ALA A 54 -19.32 15.71 19.43
C ALA A 54 -19.34 16.62 18.18
N ASP A 55 -18.66 16.20 17.12
CA ASP A 55 -18.69 16.89 15.83
C ASP A 55 -20.13 16.92 15.28
N GLY A 56 -20.49 17.99 14.58
CA GLY A 56 -21.86 18.21 14.10
C GLY A 56 -22.83 18.78 15.14
N ARG A 57 -22.42 19.00 16.40
CA ARG A 57 -23.28 19.65 17.41
C ARG A 57 -23.32 21.17 17.22
N LEU A 58 -24.51 21.77 17.31
CA LEU A 58 -24.69 23.23 17.26
C LEU A 58 -24.28 23.91 18.57
N VAL A 59 -23.64 25.08 18.45
CA VAL A 59 -23.18 25.90 19.57
C VAL A 59 -23.52 27.38 19.39
N PHE A 60 -23.92 28.00 20.50
CA PHE A 60 -23.95 29.45 20.64
C PHE A 60 -22.61 29.94 21.16
N PHE A 61 -22.08 31.02 20.58
CA PHE A 61 -20.80 31.61 20.98
C PHE A 61 -20.75 33.11 20.63
N SER A 62 -19.78 33.82 21.19
CA SER A 62 -19.29 35.11 20.68
C SER A 62 -17.82 34.95 20.26
N SER A 63 -17.27 35.85 19.45
CA SER A 63 -15.90 35.75 18.92
C SER A 63 -15.05 36.96 19.30
N ILE A 64 -13.82 36.74 19.74
CA ILE A 64 -12.82 37.79 19.98
C ILE A 64 -11.54 37.47 19.20
N SER A 65 -10.93 38.48 18.58
CA SER A 65 -9.62 38.31 17.95
C SER A 65 -8.50 38.38 18.99
N ARG A 66 -7.50 37.49 18.89
CA ARG A 66 -6.31 37.47 19.74
C ARG A 66 -5.06 37.39 18.87
N MET A 67 -4.10 38.28 19.15
CA MET A 67 -2.75 38.16 18.62
C MET A 67 -1.99 37.06 19.35
N LEU A 68 -1.31 36.20 18.59
CA LEU A 68 -0.37 35.19 19.06
C LEU A 68 0.95 35.34 18.30
N ASP A 69 2.03 34.75 18.81
CA ASP A 69 3.38 34.81 18.19
C ASP A 69 3.43 34.23 16.76
N LYS A 70 2.40 33.45 16.37
CA LYS A 70 2.23 32.85 15.04
C LYS A 70 1.21 33.59 14.15
N GLY A 71 0.62 34.69 14.61
CA GLY A 71 -0.39 35.47 13.90
C GLY A 71 -1.69 35.68 14.68
N GLU A 72 -2.67 36.30 14.01
CA GLU A 72 -3.97 36.66 14.59
C GLU A 72 -4.99 35.50 14.48
N ARG A 73 -5.54 35.04 15.62
CA ARG A 73 -6.53 33.96 15.70
C ARG A 73 -7.85 34.45 16.28
N LEU A 74 -8.98 34.00 15.71
CA LEU A 74 -10.29 34.19 16.30
C LEU A 74 -10.53 33.12 17.37
N ASP A 75 -10.70 33.54 18.62
CA ASP A 75 -11.12 32.67 19.72
C ASP A 75 -12.62 32.83 19.95
N ALA A 76 -13.32 31.71 20.14
CA ALA A 76 -14.64 31.72 20.74
C ALA A 76 -14.56 32.24 22.19
N ILE A 77 -15.66 32.80 22.68
CA ILE A 77 -15.94 33.19 24.07
C ILE A 77 -17.43 32.99 24.34
N ASN A 78 -17.83 32.87 25.61
CA ASN A 78 -19.22 32.67 26.03
C ASN A 78 -19.91 31.51 25.27
N CYS A 79 -19.22 30.37 25.13
CA CYS A 79 -19.74 29.24 24.37
C CYS A 79 -20.78 28.45 25.19
N SER A 80 -21.74 27.85 24.49
CA SER A 80 -22.70 26.90 25.07
C SER A 80 -23.28 25.98 23.98
N LEU A 81 -23.63 24.75 24.34
CA LEU A 81 -24.38 23.86 23.45
C LEU A 81 -25.77 24.44 23.18
N ALA A 82 -26.18 24.51 21.92
CA ALA A 82 -27.47 25.06 21.52
C ALA A 82 -28.60 24.07 21.85
N GLN A 83 -29.18 24.21 23.04
CA GLN A 83 -30.28 23.35 23.51
C GLN A 83 -31.56 23.59 22.70
N PRO A 84 -32.41 22.57 22.42
CA PRO A 84 -33.51 22.68 21.46
C PRO A 84 -34.45 23.87 21.69
N ALA A 85 -34.92 24.10 22.92
CA ALA A 85 -35.79 25.23 23.25
C ALA A 85 -35.12 26.60 23.05
N GLN A 86 -33.83 26.72 23.39
CA GLN A 86 -33.03 27.93 23.20
C GLN A 86 -32.74 28.19 21.71
N LEU A 87 -32.54 27.13 20.94
CA LEU A 87 -32.37 27.19 19.48
C LEU A 87 -33.68 27.63 18.81
N GLN A 88 -34.83 27.14 19.26
CA GLN A 88 -36.13 27.59 18.77
C GLN A 88 -36.43 29.05 19.14
N GLU A 89 -36.14 29.50 20.38
CA GLU A 89 -36.21 30.92 20.78
C GLU A 89 -35.33 31.79 19.85
N TYR A 90 -34.09 31.38 19.62
CA TYR A 90 -33.14 32.09 18.75
C TYR A 90 -33.67 32.24 17.32
N LEU A 91 -34.09 31.13 16.69
CA LEU A 91 -34.50 31.12 15.28
C LEU A 91 -35.80 31.91 15.05
N LEU A 92 -36.73 31.88 16.01
CA LEU A 92 -37.94 32.71 15.99
C LEU A 92 -37.65 34.20 16.22
N ALA A 93 -36.63 34.53 17.02
CA ALA A 93 -36.21 35.91 17.28
C ALA A 93 -35.39 36.56 16.15
N LEU A 94 -35.00 35.82 15.11
CA LEU A 94 -34.24 36.38 13.98
C LEU A 94 -35.09 37.28 13.09
N ASP A 95 -34.72 38.56 13.05
CA ASP A 95 -35.19 39.54 12.09
C ASP A 95 -34.67 39.24 10.66
N ALA A 96 -35.23 39.87 9.64
CA ALA A 96 -34.84 39.62 8.25
C ALA A 96 -33.34 39.89 7.95
N PRO A 97 -32.70 40.94 8.51
CA PRO A 97 -31.23 41.06 8.55
C PRO A 97 -30.49 39.85 9.16
N GLY A 98 -30.92 39.38 10.33
CA GLY A 98 -30.33 38.23 11.04
C GLY A 98 -30.47 36.92 10.26
N ARG A 99 -31.66 36.64 9.72
CA ARG A 99 -31.92 35.51 8.81
C ARG A 99 -30.97 35.55 7.62
N ARG A 100 -30.91 36.69 6.91
CA ARG A 100 -29.98 36.88 5.78
C ARG A 100 -28.51 36.70 6.17
N GLN A 101 -28.07 37.14 7.34
CA GLN A 101 -26.70 36.88 7.80
C GLN A 101 -26.45 35.40 8.09
N LEU A 102 -27.41 34.70 8.71
CA LEU A 102 -27.32 33.26 8.99
C LEU A 102 -27.20 32.46 7.68
N ILE A 103 -28.11 32.73 6.73
CA ILE A 103 -28.14 32.11 5.40
C ILE A 103 -26.89 32.45 4.60
N HIS A 104 -26.44 33.71 4.56
CA HIS A 104 -25.26 34.10 3.80
C HIS A 104 -23.98 33.44 4.36
N ARG A 105 -23.83 33.42 5.69
CA ARG A 105 -22.64 32.90 6.41
C ARG A 105 -22.70 31.41 6.75
N SER A 106 -23.71 30.66 6.26
CA SER A 106 -23.74 29.21 6.38
C SER A 106 -22.68 28.55 5.47
N THR A 107 -21.93 27.60 6.01
CA THR A 107 -21.28 26.54 5.23
C THR A 107 -22.26 25.38 4.99
N SER A 108 -21.90 24.39 4.18
CA SER A 108 -22.76 23.24 3.90
C SER A 108 -22.98 22.35 5.13
N ALA A 109 -21.93 22.05 5.89
CA ALA A 109 -22.04 21.27 7.14
C ALA A 109 -22.94 21.97 8.16
N PHE A 110 -22.74 23.27 8.39
CA PHE A 110 -23.59 24.08 9.27
C PHE A 110 -25.06 24.08 8.80
N ARG A 111 -25.30 24.23 7.50
CA ARG A 111 -26.66 24.30 6.94
C ARG A 111 -27.41 22.98 7.10
N ASN A 112 -26.74 21.86 6.81
CA ASN A 112 -27.37 20.53 6.87
C ASN A 112 -27.81 20.19 8.31
N VAL A 113 -26.95 20.46 9.30
CA VAL A 113 -27.30 20.28 10.71
C VAL A 113 -28.46 21.20 11.13
N LEU A 114 -28.43 22.47 10.71
CA LEU A 114 -29.48 23.43 11.03
C LEU A 114 -30.84 23.06 10.40
N LEU A 115 -30.84 22.60 9.14
CA LEU A 115 -32.03 22.11 8.45
C LEU A 115 -32.62 20.88 9.14
N ALA A 116 -31.79 19.91 9.54
CA ALA A 116 -32.26 18.74 10.28
C ALA A 116 -32.91 19.09 11.64
N GLN A 117 -32.42 20.13 12.32
CA GLN A 117 -33.09 20.66 13.53
C GLN A 117 -34.37 21.44 13.22
N LEU A 118 -34.42 22.20 12.11
CA LEU A 118 -35.63 22.90 11.66
C LEU A 118 -36.77 21.93 11.31
N GLU A 119 -36.50 20.86 10.59
CA GLU A 119 -37.50 19.82 10.30
C GLU A 119 -38.03 19.16 11.59
N LEU A 120 -37.16 18.91 12.58
CA LEU A 120 -37.55 18.39 13.89
C LEU A 120 -38.44 19.38 14.68
N PHE A 121 -38.15 20.69 14.61
CA PHE A 121 -39.02 21.71 15.20
C PHE A 121 -40.35 21.82 14.45
N LEU A 122 -40.38 21.77 13.13
CA LEU A 122 -41.62 21.81 12.34
C LEU A 122 -42.52 20.61 12.68
N ALA A 123 -41.94 19.41 12.80
CA ALA A 123 -42.65 18.20 13.24
C ALA A 123 -43.17 18.22 14.69
N THR A 124 -42.81 19.22 15.50
CA THR A 124 -43.15 19.32 16.93
C THR A 124 -43.74 20.67 17.36
N THR A 125 -43.93 21.63 16.43
CA THR A 125 -44.42 22.97 16.75
C THR A 125 -45.94 22.99 16.92
N LEU A 126 -46.42 23.69 17.95
CA LEU A 126 -47.84 23.73 18.35
C LEU A 126 -48.56 25.04 18.00
N THR A 127 -47.90 25.99 17.33
CA THR A 127 -48.47 27.31 17.00
C THR A 127 -48.16 27.73 15.56
N ALA A 128 -49.21 27.94 14.77
CA ALA A 128 -49.11 28.24 13.33
C ALA A 128 -48.18 29.42 12.99
N GLN A 129 -48.13 30.47 13.83
CA GLN A 129 -47.23 31.61 13.60
C GLN A 129 -45.75 31.22 13.69
N ALA A 130 -45.39 30.30 14.59
CA ALA A 130 -44.03 29.77 14.70
C ALA A 130 -43.72 28.81 13.55
N GLU A 131 -44.69 27.97 13.19
CA GLU A 131 -44.62 27.03 12.06
C GLU A 131 -44.34 27.77 10.74
N THR A 132 -45.12 28.80 10.39
CA THR A 132 -44.85 29.66 9.23
C THR A 132 -43.46 30.30 9.32
N SER A 133 -43.13 30.89 10.47
CA SER A 133 -41.85 31.61 10.67
C SER A 133 -40.60 30.72 10.54
N LEU A 134 -40.71 29.42 10.86
CA LEU A 134 -39.64 28.43 10.71
C LEU A 134 -39.64 27.79 9.32
N SER A 135 -40.81 27.56 8.73
CA SER A 135 -40.95 27.07 7.35
C SER A 135 -40.35 28.06 6.35
N ASP A 136 -40.65 29.36 6.50
CA ASP A 136 -40.03 30.43 5.70
C ASP A 136 -38.49 30.41 5.80
N LEU A 137 -37.93 30.21 7.00
CA LEU A 137 -36.47 30.16 7.21
C LEU A 137 -35.84 28.90 6.61
N ARG A 138 -36.52 27.76 6.73
CA ARG A 138 -36.13 26.47 6.14
C ARG A 138 -36.14 26.56 4.60
N ASP A 139 -37.14 27.21 4.04
CA ASP A 139 -37.24 27.46 2.61
C ASP A 139 -36.21 28.49 2.12
N GLU A 140 -35.95 29.59 2.85
CA GLU A 140 -34.87 30.54 2.52
C GLU A 140 -33.48 29.86 2.55
N LEU A 141 -33.22 28.98 3.51
CA LEU A 141 -31.99 28.19 3.60
C LEU A 141 -31.85 27.22 2.41
N SER A 142 -32.95 26.64 1.94
CA SER A 142 -33.00 25.71 0.80
C SER A 142 -32.90 26.44 -0.56
N ARG A 143 -33.58 27.58 -0.74
CA ARG A 143 -33.61 28.36 -1.99
C ARG A 143 -32.24 28.91 -2.40
N LYS A 144 -31.30 29.03 -1.47
CA LYS A 144 -29.90 29.42 -1.77
C LYS A 144 -29.19 28.43 -2.72
N ASP A 145 -29.64 27.17 -2.78
CA ASP A 145 -29.11 26.19 -3.73
C ASP A 145 -29.92 26.17 -5.05
N ALA A 146 -31.14 26.74 -5.06
CA ALA A 146 -31.97 26.90 -6.25
C ALA A 146 -31.65 28.17 -7.07
N SER A 147 -31.06 29.21 -6.47
CA SER A 147 -30.87 30.53 -7.09
C SER A 147 -29.73 30.60 -8.13
N ARG A 148 -29.61 29.58 -8.99
CA ARG A 148 -28.70 29.54 -10.14
C ARG A 148 -29.38 29.20 -11.47
N SER A 149 -30.71 29.02 -11.49
CA SER A 149 -31.50 28.82 -12.71
C SER A 149 -32.84 29.55 -12.65
N GLU A 150 -33.04 30.52 -13.56
CA GLU A 150 -34.26 30.75 -14.35
C GLU A 150 -34.29 32.18 -14.95
N ILE A 151 -34.64 32.27 -16.25
CA ILE A 151 -35.23 33.45 -16.89
C ILE A 151 -36.40 32.94 -17.77
N PRO A 152 -37.59 33.59 -17.83
CA PRO A 152 -38.82 32.91 -18.20
C PRO A 152 -39.06 32.67 -19.70
N ALA A 153 -39.90 31.69 -20.01
CA ALA A 153 -40.22 31.24 -21.37
C ALA A 153 -41.32 32.08 -22.08
N ALA A 154 -41.32 32.03 -23.42
CA ALA A 154 -42.34 32.67 -24.27
C ALA A 154 -42.75 31.80 -25.49
N SER A 155 -43.78 30.95 -25.27
CA SER A 155 -44.82 30.55 -26.24
C SER A 155 -44.46 30.32 -27.73
N ARG A 156 -44.47 29.04 -28.18
CA ARG A 156 -45.46 28.54 -29.17
C ARG A 156 -45.47 27.00 -29.30
N ASN A 157 -46.47 26.49 -30.03
CA ASN A 157 -46.98 25.10 -29.99
C ASN A 157 -46.30 24.13 -31.00
N PRO A 158 -46.56 22.80 -30.92
CA PRO A 158 -45.51 21.80 -31.14
C PRO A 158 -45.50 21.09 -32.50
N GLN A 159 -44.37 20.44 -32.78
CA GLN A 159 -44.27 19.21 -33.59
C GLN A 159 -43.29 18.22 -32.92
N PRO A 160 -43.44 16.90 -33.16
CA PRO A 160 -42.66 15.88 -32.44
C PRO A 160 -41.21 15.86 -32.91
N GLN A 161 -40.31 16.36 -32.05
CA GLN A 161 -38.87 16.14 -32.21
C GLN A 161 -38.42 14.96 -31.36
N THR A 162 -37.50 14.19 -31.93
CA THR A 162 -36.72 13.14 -31.24
C THR A 162 -36.09 13.65 -29.95
N ILE A 163 -35.84 12.76 -28.99
CA ILE A 163 -34.98 13.05 -27.83
C ILE A 163 -33.53 13.15 -28.31
N THR A 164 -33.19 14.24 -28.99
CA THR A 164 -31.83 14.79 -28.94
C THR A 164 -31.51 15.11 -27.50
N THR A 165 -30.30 14.75 -27.06
CA THR A 165 -29.71 15.29 -25.85
C THR A 165 -29.85 16.82 -25.81
N PRO A 166 -29.99 17.45 -24.63
CA PRO A 166 -29.81 18.89 -24.55
C PRO A 166 -28.42 19.20 -25.14
N PRO A 167 -28.30 20.19 -26.04
CA PRO A 167 -27.00 20.55 -26.61
C PRO A 167 -26.03 20.86 -25.47
N LEU A 168 -24.76 20.51 -25.64
CA LEU A 168 -23.72 21.03 -24.74
C LEU A 168 -23.89 22.53 -24.67
N VAL A 169 -24.13 23.06 -23.47
CA VAL A 169 -24.11 24.50 -23.24
C VAL A 169 -22.73 24.97 -23.66
N GLU A 170 -22.66 25.92 -24.59
CA GLU A 170 -21.39 26.49 -25.08
C GLU A 170 -20.74 27.40 -24.04
N SER A 171 -20.52 26.87 -22.83
CA SER A 171 -19.46 27.35 -21.96
C SER A 171 -18.14 26.94 -22.61
N SER A 172 -17.29 27.94 -22.89
CA SER A 172 -16.01 27.75 -23.56
C SER A 172 -15.01 27.07 -22.62
N SER A 173 -15.12 25.75 -22.45
CA SER A 173 -14.21 25.01 -21.58
C SER A 173 -12.80 25.05 -22.16
N PHE A 174 -11.84 25.44 -21.32
CA PHE A 174 -10.41 25.49 -21.66
C PHE A 174 -9.95 24.17 -22.29
N LEU A 175 -10.43 23.04 -21.76
CA LEU A 175 -10.15 21.71 -22.28
C LEU A 175 -10.66 21.49 -23.72
N ARG A 176 -11.87 21.93 -24.08
CA ARG A 176 -12.37 21.74 -25.46
C ARG A 176 -11.61 22.60 -26.47
N HIS A 177 -11.13 23.79 -26.07
CA HIS A 177 -10.21 24.58 -26.89
C HIS A 177 -8.82 23.90 -27.01
N LEU A 178 -8.29 23.42 -25.89
CA LEU A 178 -7.03 22.68 -25.79
C LEU A 178 -7.01 21.43 -26.68
N PHE A 179 -8.10 20.67 -26.73
CA PHE A 179 -8.23 19.49 -27.60
C PHE A 179 -8.47 19.84 -29.07
N THR A 180 -9.21 20.91 -29.39
CA THR A 180 -9.44 21.31 -30.80
C THR A 180 -8.24 22.04 -31.44
N SER A 181 -7.34 22.61 -30.64
CA SER A 181 -6.25 23.48 -31.12
C SER A 181 -4.84 22.89 -31.01
N ASN A 182 -4.71 21.62 -30.63
CA ASN A 182 -3.43 20.91 -30.55
C ASN A 182 -3.46 19.62 -31.39
N SER A 183 -2.28 19.07 -31.70
CA SER A 183 -2.19 17.85 -32.51
C SER A 183 -2.61 16.59 -31.72
N PRO A 184 -3.15 15.55 -32.36
CA PRO A 184 -3.53 14.30 -31.68
C PRO A 184 -2.40 13.67 -30.86
N ALA A 185 -1.15 13.75 -31.35
CA ALA A 185 0.04 13.27 -30.64
C ALA A 185 0.47 14.15 -29.44
N TYR A 186 -0.04 15.38 -29.31
CA TYR A 186 0.06 16.16 -28.07
C TYR A 186 -1.05 15.74 -27.09
N ILE A 187 -2.29 15.63 -27.59
CA ILE A 187 -3.47 15.22 -26.82
C ILE A 187 -3.26 13.85 -26.18
N ALA A 188 -2.80 12.85 -26.94
CA ALA A 188 -2.51 11.49 -26.43
C ALA A 188 -1.51 11.44 -25.26
N ARG A 189 -0.63 12.44 -25.12
CA ARG A 189 0.33 12.54 -24.01
C ARG A 189 -0.21 13.35 -22.82
N LEU A 190 -1.06 14.34 -23.07
CA LEU A 190 -1.68 15.17 -22.02
C LEU A 190 -2.93 14.49 -21.41
N PHE A 191 -3.61 13.65 -22.20
CA PHE A 191 -4.86 13.00 -21.84
C PHE A 191 -4.79 12.14 -20.56
N PRO A 192 -3.77 11.26 -20.35
CA PRO A 192 -3.66 10.49 -19.11
C PRO A 192 -3.52 11.38 -17.86
N VAL A 193 -2.80 12.50 -17.98
CA VAL A 193 -2.60 13.48 -16.89
C VAL A 193 -3.89 14.20 -16.55
N LEU A 194 -4.69 14.60 -17.55
CA LEU A 194 -6.00 15.21 -17.33
C LEU A 194 -7.01 14.24 -16.68
N VAL A 195 -6.96 12.96 -17.07
CA VAL A 195 -7.75 11.90 -16.42
C VAL A 195 -7.35 11.73 -14.95
N GLU A 196 -6.05 11.70 -14.64
CA GLU A 196 -5.53 11.55 -13.27
C GLU A 196 -5.68 12.83 -12.41
N GLY A 197 -5.97 13.97 -13.04
CA GLY A 197 -6.37 15.21 -12.37
C GLY A 197 -7.78 15.13 -11.76
N ILE A 198 -8.71 14.36 -12.34
CA ILE A 198 -10.06 14.18 -11.79
C ILE A 198 -10.00 13.16 -10.65
N ARG A 199 -9.81 13.64 -9.42
CA ARG A 199 -9.71 12.81 -8.20
C ARG A 199 -11.06 12.48 -7.55
N ALA A 200 -12.10 13.26 -7.85
CA ALA A 200 -13.48 13.03 -7.42
C ALA A 200 -14.42 13.79 -8.37
N ILE A 201 -15.67 13.35 -8.50
CA ILE A 201 -16.73 14.07 -9.22
C ILE A 201 -17.85 14.39 -8.22
N THR A 202 -17.75 15.57 -7.64
CA THR A 202 -18.60 16.10 -6.56
C THR A 202 -19.42 17.32 -6.96
N ASP A 203 -19.21 17.81 -8.17
CA ASP A 203 -19.74 19.07 -8.70
C ASP A 203 -19.83 19.02 -10.23
N ASP A 204 -20.57 19.98 -10.81
CA ASP A 204 -20.86 20.01 -12.23
C ASP A 204 -19.62 20.25 -13.10
N ASP A 205 -18.65 21.02 -12.62
CA ASP A 205 -17.43 21.34 -13.37
C ASP A 205 -16.54 20.10 -13.51
N ALA A 206 -16.36 19.32 -12.44
CA ALA A 206 -15.70 18.01 -12.49
C ALA A 206 -16.47 17.03 -13.37
N PHE A 207 -17.82 17.04 -13.33
CA PHE A 207 -18.65 16.15 -14.14
C PHE A 207 -18.58 16.49 -15.65
N GLN A 208 -18.62 17.77 -16.04
CA GLN A 208 -18.44 18.16 -17.44
C GLN A 208 -17.04 17.83 -17.96
N GLN A 209 -15.99 18.00 -17.14
CA GLN A 209 -14.63 17.61 -17.50
C GLN A 209 -14.52 16.09 -17.71
N ALA A 210 -15.12 15.28 -16.84
CA ALA A 210 -15.17 13.83 -16.99
C ALA A 210 -15.91 13.38 -18.26
N LEU A 211 -17.05 14.00 -18.59
CA LEU A 211 -17.80 13.74 -19.82
C LEU A 211 -16.98 14.10 -21.08
N LEU A 212 -16.31 15.25 -21.09
CA LEU A 212 -15.43 15.67 -22.19
C LEU A 212 -14.22 14.73 -22.35
N LEU A 213 -13.64 14.24 -21.25
CA LEU A 213 -12.57 13.26 -21.32
C LEU A 213 -13.06 11.89 -21.81
N ILE A 214 -14.30 11.49 -21.53
CA ILE A 214 -14.91 10.28 -22.13
C ILE A 214 -15.14 10.48 -23.65
N GLU A 215 -15.61 11.65 -24.08
CA GLU A 215 -15.74 12.01 -25.51
C GLU A 215 -14.39 11.87 -26.23
N VAL A 216 -13.34 12.51 -25.72
CA VAL A 216 -11.98 12.47 -26.29
C VAL A 216 -11.33 11.09 -26.22
N ASN A 217 -11.64 10.27 -25.20
CA ASN A 217 -11.12 8.90 -25.09
C ASN A 217 -11.53 8.02 -26.27
N ALA A 218 -12.71 8.26 -26.84
CA ALA A 218 -13.23 7.53 -27.99
C ALA A 218 -12.62 7.98 -29.33
N GLU A 219 -12.04 9.18 -29.38
CA GLU A 219 -11.36 9.73 -30.57
C GLU A 219 -9.85 9.41 -30.60
N LEU A 220 -9.27 8.92 -29.49
CA LEU A 220 -7.85 8.64 -29.33
C LEU A 220 -7.44 7.25 -29.86
N ALA A 221 -6.71 7.25 -30.98
CA ALA A 221 -6.13 6.04 -31.59
C ALA A 221 -4.93 5.45 -30.81
N GLU A 222 -4.21 6.27 -30.04
CA GLU A 222 -3.15 5.86 -29.12
C GLU A 222 -3.32 6.63 -27.79
N GLY A 223 -2.99 5.99 -26.66
CA GLY A 223 -3.04 6.62 -25.33
C GLY A 223 -4.42 6.70 -24.66
N SER A 224 -5.47 6.14 -25.27
CA SER A 224 -6.78 5.98 -24.63
C SER A 224 -6.73 5.02 -23.43
N LYS A 225 -7.56 5.27 -22.41
CA LYS A 225 -7.70 4.38 -21.25
C LYS A 225 -8.94 3.48 -21.39
N THR A 226 -8.74 2.18 -21.21
CA THR A 226 -9.82 1.21 -21.02
C THR A 226 -10.65 1.56 -19.78
N ASP A 227 -11.96 1.32 -19.82
CA ASP A 227 -12.86 1.48 -18.67
C ASP A 227 -12.86 2.87 -18.00
N LEU A 228 -12.52 3.93 -18.75
CA LEU A 228 -12.53 5.30 -18.24
C LEU A 228 -13.90 5.72 -17.68
N THR A 229 -14.98 5.34 -18.36
CA THR A 229 -16.36 5.62 -17.93
C THR A 229 -16.68 4.96 -16.59
N ASN A 230 -16.23 3.72 -16.37
CA ASN A 230 -16.37 3.01 -15.09
C ASN A 230 -15.48 3.66 -14.01
N SER A 231 -14.28 4.10 -14.39
CA SER A 231 -13.34 4.79 -13.49
C SER A 231 -13.92 6.09 -12.95
N PHE A 232 -14.47 6.94 -13.83
CA PHE A 232 -15.15 8.17 -13.41
C PHE A 232 -16.47 7.93 -12.68
N TYR A 233 -17.24 6.88 -13.01
CA TYR A 233 -18.41 6.48 -12.22
C TYR A 233 -18.06 6.17 -10.75
N LEU A 234 -16.98 5.43 -10.51
CA LEU A 234 -16.55 5.08 -9.15
C LEU A 234 -16.14 6.31 -8.34
N LEU A 235 -15.45 7.26 -8.97
CA LEU A 235 -15.05 8.55 -8.38
C LEU A 235 -16.21 9.56 -8.23
N ALA A 236 -17.39 9.27 -8.77
CA ALA A 236 -18.55 10.16 -8.71
C ALA A 236 -19.37 9.99 -7.43
N ALA A 237 -19.87 11.11 -6.90
CA ALA A 237 -20.87 11.13 -5.85
C ALA A 237 -22.23 10.56 -6.35
N PRO A 238 -23.12 10.10 -5.46
CA PRO A 238 -24.34 9.35 -5.85
C PRO A 238 -25.23 10.04 -6.90
N ALA A 239 -25.45 11.36 -6.79
CA ALA A 239 -26.21 12.11 -7.79
C ALA A 239 -25.55 12.06 -9.19
N TYR A 240 -24.21 12.19 -9.27
CA TYR A 240 -23.49 12.11 -10.53
C TYR A 240 -23.40 10.68 -11.09
N ARG A 241 -23.40 9.64 -10.24
CA ARG A 241 -23.57 8.24 -10.66
C ARG A 241 -24.92 8.00 -11.35
N PHE A 242 -26.00 8.52 -10.79
CA PHE A 242 -27.31 8.52 -11.45
C PHE A 242 -27.26 9.29 -12.78
N GLN A 243 -26.55 10.43 -12.85
CA GLN A 243 -26.38 11.20 -14.09
C GLN A 243 -25.54 10.47 -15.18
N PHE A 244 -24.59 9.60 -14.80
CA PHE A 244 -23.90 8.66 -15.72
C PHE A 244 -24.86 7.61 -16.26
N TRP A 245 -25.62 6.94 -15.37
CA TRP A 245 -26.61 5.94 -15.75
C TRP A 245 -27.73 6.51 -16.64
N LEU A 246 -28.26 7.69 -16.28
CA LEU A 246 -29.35 8.35 -16.99
C LEU A 246 -28.96 8.68 -18.44
N ARG A 247 -27.68 9.00 -18.70
CA ARG A 247 -27.11 9.22 -20.04
C ARG A 247 -26.82 7.93 -20.82
N GLY A 248 -27.00 6.75 -20.22
CA GLY A 248 -26.69 5.46 -20.84
C GLY A 248 -25.19 5.12 -20.87
N LEU A 249 -24.35 5.87 -20.14
CA LEU A 249 -22.89 5.67 -20.12
C LEU A 249 -22.47 4.43 -19.31
N VAL A 250 -23.29 4.04 -18.33
CA VAL A 250 -23.19 2.76 -17.61
C VAL A 250 -24.54 2.04 -17.62
N PRO A 251 -24.57 0.70 -17.57
CA PRO A 251 -25.83 -0.04 -17.53
C PRO A 251 -26.49 0.00 -16.14
N TYR A 252 -25.71 0.02 -15.06
CA TYR A 252 -26.16 -0.11 -13.66
C TYR A 252 -26.34 1.25 -12.95
N CYS A 253 -27.16 1.27 -11.89
CA CYS A 253 -27.32 2.39 -10.96
C CYS A 253 -27.51 1.90 -9.52
N ASP A 254 -27.12 2.73 -8.56
CA ASP A 254 -27.37 2.52 -7.12
C ASP A 254 -28.89 2.61 -6.84
N THR A 255 -29.48 1.53 -6.31
CA THR A 255 -30.95 1.34 -6.23
C THR A 255 -31.65 2.41 -5.39
N ASP A 256 -31.10 2.79 -4.23
CA ASP A 256 -31.70 3.81 -3.36
C ASP A 256 -31.67 5.21 -4.00
N VAL A 257 -30.62 5.51 -4.77
CA VAL A 257 -30.51 6.75 -5.54
C VAL A 257 -31.56 6.77 -6.64
N LEU A 258 -31.69 5.66 -7.38
CA LEU A 258 -32.69 5.53 -8.44
C LEU A 258 -34.13 5.67 -7.89
N LEU A 259 -34.43 5.09 -6.73
CA LEU A 259 -35.74 5.22 -6.08
C LEU A 259 -36.00 6.65 -5.57
N SER A 260 -34.99 7.31 -5.00
CA SER A 260 -35.07 8.71 -4.60
C SER A 260 -35.32 9.64 -5.79
N GLU A 261 -34.56 9.48 -6.88
CA GLU A 261 -34.74 10.25 -8.11
C GLU A 261 -36.08 9.93 -8.79
N LEU A 262 -36.54 8.67 -8.78
CA LEU A 262 -37.86 8.29 -9.29
C LEU A 262 -39.01 8.91 -8.47
N ALA A 263 -38.84 9.08 -7.15
CA ALA A 263 -39.80 9.74 -6.28
C ALA A 263 -39.81 11.27 -6.50
N ASN A 264 -38.64 11.89 -6.60
CA ASN A 264 -38.49 13.35 -6.66
C ASN A 264 -38.58 13.96 -8.09
N SER A 265 -38.52 13.13 -9.13
CA SER A 265 -38.50 13.58 -10.54
C SER A 265 -39.84 14.10 -11.09
N SER A 266 -39.74 14.93 -12.13
CA SER A 266 -40.87 15.33 -12.98
C SER A 266 -41.49 14.15 -13.72
N GLU A 267 -42.74 14.26 -14.15
CA GLU A 267 -43.47 13.19 -14.87
C GLU A 267 -42.76 12.74 -16.17
N ALA A 268 -42.12 13.68 -16.88
CA ALA A 268 -41.32 13.39 -18.08
C ALA A 268 -40.04 12.59 -17.74
N GLN A 269 -39.30 13.00 -16.71
CA GLN A 269 -38.13 12.25 -16.23
C GLN A 269 -38.53 10.87 -15.69
N ARG A 270 -39.60 10.78 -14.89
CA ARG A 270 -40.16 9.52 -14.37
C ARG A 270 -40.49 8.55 -15.51
N THR A 271 -41.10 9.04 -16.59
CA THR A 271 -41.37 8.25 -17.80
C THR A 271 -40.08 7.75 -18.46
N TYR A 272 -39.05 8.59 -18.56
CA TYR A 272 -37.75 8.22 -19.13
C TYR A 272 -36.99 7.19 -18.26
N ILE A 273 -36.97 7.39 -16.94
CA ILE A 273 -36.36 6.48 -15.96
C ILE A 273 -37.03 5.10 -16.04
N LEU A 274 -38.37 5.05 -16.03
CA LEU A 274 -39.12 3.81 -16.18
C LEU A 274 -38.84 3.13 -17.53
N GLY A 275 -38.75 3.89 -18.62
CA GLY A 275 -38.38 3.37 -19.94
C GLY A 275 -36.98 2.72 -19.97
N ARG A 276 -35.97 3.40 -19.37
CA ARG A 276 -34.61 2.85 -19.22
C ARG A 276 -34.58 1.56 -18.39
N CYS A 277 -35.43 1.44 -17.37
CA CYS A 277 -35.55 0.22 -16.55
C CYS A 277 -36.28 -0.92 -17.28
N GLN A 278 -37.33 -0.62 -18.04
CA GLN A 278 -38.14 -1.63 -18.72
C GLN A 278 -37.44 -2.26 -19.94
N GLN A 279 -36.53 -1.54 -20.61
CA GLN A 279 -35.83 -2.05 -21.80
C GLN A 279 -34.57 -2.88 -21.50
N ASN A 280 -34.12 -2.97 -20.25
CA ASN A 280 -32.95 -3.78 -19.88
C ASN A 280 -33.08 -4.31 -18.44
N PRO A 281 -33.41 -5.60 -18.23
CA PRO A 281 -33.56 -6.18 -16.90
C PRO A 281 -32.30 -6.14 -15.99
N ALA A 282 -31.11 -5.90 -16.55
CA ALA A 282 -29.85 -5.79 -15.82
C ALA A 282 -29.49 -4.34 -15.41
N VAL A 283 -30.43 -3.40 -15.49
CA VAL A 283 -30.20 -1.96 -15.20
C VAL A 283 -30.08 -1.64 -13.70
N LEU A 284 -30.61 -2.50 -12.84
CA LEU A 284 -30.50 -2.35 -11.39
C LEU A 284 -29.29 -3.12 -10.88
N LEU A 285 -28.68 -2.65 -9.78
CA LEU A 285 -28.02 -3.58 -8.86
C LEU A 285 -29.12 -4.46 -8.27
N ALA A 286 -29.40 -5.57 -8.95
CA ALA A 286 -30.54 -6.41 -8.67
C ALA A 286 -30.37 -7.09 -7.31
N SER A 287 -31.15 -6.65 -6.33
CA SER A 287 -31.52 -7.50 -5.19
C SER A 287 -32.10 -8.79 -5.76
N THR A 288 -31.38 -9.90 -5.62
CA THR A 288 -31.72 -11.20 -6.22
C THR A 288 -32.89 -11.87 -5.50
N THR A 289 -34.08 -11.28 -5.61
CA THR A 289 -35.33 -11.84 -5.10
C THR A 289 -35.67 -13.12 -5.87
N SER A 290 -35.48 -14.27 -5.24
CA SER A 290 -35.94 -15.57 -5.73
C SER A 290 -35.94 -16.61 -4.60
N PRO A 291 -37.00 -17.42 -4.50
CA PRO A 291 -38.36 -16.99 -4.19
C PRO A 291 -38.51 -16.63 -2.69
N VAL A 292 -39.72 -16.35 -2.21
CA VAL A 292 -39.96 -16.08 -0.77
C VAL A 292 -39.81 -17.34 0.08
N SER A 293 -38.62 -17.54 0.65
CA SER A 293 -38.49 -17.99 2.03
C SER A 293 -38.58 -16.77 2.97
N THR A 294 -39.00 -16.97 4.22
CA THR A 294 -39.07 -15.89 5.22
C THR A 294 -37.69 -15.26 5.43
N PRO A 295 -37.56 -13.92 5.47
CA PRO A 295 -36.25 -13.28 5.64
C PRO A 295 -35.67 -13.66 7.01
N SER A 296 -34.60 -14.47 6.98
CA SER A 296 -33.71 -14.65 8.11
C SER A 296 -33.08 -13.30 8.47
N VAL A 297 -33.02 -12.99 9.76
CA VAL A 297 -32.30 -11.81 10.23
C VAL A 297 -30.81 -12.08 10.02
N PRO A 298 -30.04 -11.21 9.34
CA PRO A 298 -28.64 -11.46 9.05
C PRO A 298 -27.86 -11.68 10.33
N ILE A 299 -27.28 -12.88 10.49
CA ILE A 299 -26.54 -13.27 11.68
C ILE A 299 -25.16 -12.62 11.58
N LEU A 300 -24.89 -11.70 12.49
CA LEU A 300 -23.66 -10.92 12.54
C LEU A 300 -22.95 -11.13 13.88
N GLN A 301 -21.88 -11.92 13.89
CA GLN A 301 -21.15 -12.27 15.10
C GLN A 301 -19.68 -11.85 15.00
N ALA A 302 -19.26 -10.93 15.88
CA ALA A 302 -17.87 -10.56 16.01
C ALA A 302 -17.13 -11.53 16.95
N TYR A 303 -15.90 -11.86 16.58
CA TYR A 303 -14.95 -12.66 17.35
C TYR A 303 -13.64 -11.89 17.51
N PHE A 304 -13.19 -11.75 18.76
CA PHE A 304 -11.90 -11.17 19.15
C PHE A 304 -11.00 -12.19 19.88
N GLN A 305 -11.52 -13.40 20.11
CA GLN A 305 -10.88 -14.52 20.79
C GLN A 305 -11.42 -15.82 20.20
N ASN A 306 -10.66 -16.92 20.31
CA ASN A 306 -11.00 -18.24 19.75
C ASN A 306 -11.28 -18.25 18.23
N ILE A 307 -10.82 -17.23 17.49
CA ILE A 307 -11.09 -17.02 16.06
C ILE A 307 -10.76 -18.27 15.23
N LYS A 308 -9.60 -18.88 15.47
CA LYS A 308 -9.19 -20.14 14.83
C LYS A 308 -10.18 -21.28 15.06
N ALA A 309 -10.71 -21.43 16.29
CA ALA A 309 -11.63 -22.51 16.62
C ALA A 309 -12.99 -22.33 15.90
N THR A 310 -13.53 -21.11 15.89
CA THR A 310 -14.74 -20.78 15.12
C THR A 310 -14.53 -21.06 13.63
N LEU A 311 -13.41 -20.59 13.07
CA LEU A 311 -13.08 -20.76 11.66
C LEU A 311 -12.86 -22.24 11.29
N LEU A 312 -12.15 -23.02 12.11
CA LEU A 312 -11.95 -24.46 11.92
C LEU A 312 -13.28 -25.22 11.92
N ASN A 313 -14.21 -24.89 12.83
CA ASN A 313 -15.52 -25.51 12.87
C ASN A 313 -16.28 -25.25 11.55
N SER A 314 -16.42 -23.99 11.13
CA SER A 314 -17.11 -23.66 9.88
C SER A 314 -16.43 -24.19 8.62
N LEU A 315 -15.08 -24.28 8.59
CA LEU A 315 -14.35 -24.95 7.51
C LEU A 315 -14.57 -26.47 7.51
N SER A 316 -14.76 -27.09 8.68
CA SER A 316 -15.09 -28.52 8.81
C SER A 316 -16.54 -28.82 8.43
N ASP A 317 -17.45 -27.86 8.67
CA ASP A 317 -18.87 -27.97 8.31
C ASP A 317 -19.15 -27.69 6.81
N ALA A 318 -18.19 -27.16 6.05
CA ALA A 318 -18.35 -26.80 4.63
C ALA A 318 -18.77 -27.99 3.72
N GLN A 319 -19.71 -27.78 2.79
CA GLN A 319 -20.36 -28.83 1.99
C GLN A 319 -20.18 -28.71 0.47
N SER A 320 -19.68 -27.59 -0.06
CA SER A 320 -19.62 -27.34 -1.51
C SER A 320 -18.45 -26.46 -1.97
N THR A 321 -18.25 -25.29 -1.36
CA THR A 321 -17.25 -24.30 -1.80
C THR A 321 -16.55 -23.62 -0.62
N ILE A 322 -15.26 -23.33 -0.79
CA ILE A 322 -14.46 -22.54 0.13
C ILE A 322 -13.59 -21.59 -0.72
N GLN A 323 -13.82 -20.28 -0.62
CA GLN A 323 -13.06 -19.24 -1.33
C GLN A 323 -12.34 -18.33 -0.33
N ILE A 324 -11.01 -18.33 -0.34
CA ILE A 324 -10.17 -17.68 0.69
C ILE A 324 -9.25 -16.64 0.06
N ALA A 325 -9.32 -15.40 0.53
CA ALA A 325 -8.36 -14.35 0.18
C ALA A 325 -7.69 -13.84 1.47
N VAL A 326 -6.50 -14.35 1.77
CA VAL A 326 -5.75 -14.01 2.99
C VAL A 326 -4.30 -13.65 2.66
N ALA A 327 -3.83 -12.50 3.14
CA ALA A 327 -2.51 -11.99 2.77
C ALA A 327 -1.37 -12.98 3.12
N TRP A 328 -1.43 -13.56 4.33
CA TRP A 328 -0.47 -14.54 4.84
C TRP A 328 -1.16 -15.77 5.44
N PHE A 329 -0.60 -16.94 5.17
CA PHE A 329 -1.10 -18.24 5.60
C PHE A 329 0.07 -19.18 5.92
N THR A 330 0.27 -19.47 7.21
CA THR A 330 1.34 -20.36 7.71
C THR A 330 0.83 -21.44 8.68
N HIS A 331 -0.45 -21.40 9.04
CA HIS A 331 -1.01 -22.23 10.11
C HIS A 331 -1.39 -23.67 9.65
N ASP A 332 -0.69 -24.69 10.17
CA ASP A 332 -0.82 -26.09 9.71
C ASP A 332 -2.21 -26.71 9.89
N GLU A 333 -2.94 -26.41 10.97
CA GLU A 333 -4.28 -26.99 11.23
C GLU A 333 -5.32 -26.51 10.20
N LEU A 334 -5.38 -25.20 9.91
CA LEU A 334 -6.26 -24.65 8.87
C LEU A 334 -5.93 -25.27 7.50
N PHE A 335 -4.64 -25.36 7.15
CA PHE A 335 -4.20 -26.01 5.91
C PHE A 335 -4.58 -27.49 5.83
N THR A 336 -4.55 -28.20 6.97
CA THR A 336 -4.95 -29.62 7.04
C THR A 336 -6.43 -29.78 6.71
N VAL A 337 -7.31 -28.97 7.29
CA VAL A 337 -8.76 -29.01 7.00
C VAL A 337 -9.06 -28.68 5.52
N LEU A 338 -8.33 -27.76 4.90
CA LEU A 338 -8.49 -27.51 3.45
C LEU A 338 -8.12 -28.74 2.60
N CYS A 339 -7.05 -29.45 2.94
CA CYS A 339 -6.67 -30.70 2.27
C CYS A 339 -7.72 -31.80 2.47
N GLU A 340 -8.28 -31.92 3.68
CA GLU A 340 -9.35 -32.89 3.98
C GLU A 340 -10.65 -32.55 3.21
N LYS A 341 -10.96 -31.27 3.03
CA LYS A 341 -12.10 -30.81 2.22
C LYS A 341 -11.91 -31.07 0.73
N LEU A 342 -10.70 -30.86 0.20
CA LEU A 342 -10.38 -31.29 -1.18
C LEU A 342 -10.52 -32.81 -1.36
N GLN A 343 -10.10 -33.61 -0.38
CA GLN A 343 -10.30 -35.07 -0.38
C GLN A 343 -11.79 -35.48 -0.28
N GLN A 344 -12.64 -34.62 0.26
CA GLN A 344 -14.11 -34.76 0.25
C GLN A 344 -14.75 -34.27 -1.07
N ASN A 345 -13.95 -33.82 -2.06
CA ASN A 345 -14.36 -33.21 -3.33
C ASN A 345 -15.03 -31.83 -3.21
N ILE A 346 -14.77 -31.10 -2.12
CA ILE A 346 -15.22 -29.71 -1.92
C ILE A 346 -14.31 -28.77 -2.72
N SER A 347 -14.89 -27.79 -3.43
CA SER A 347 -14.12 -26.87 -4.27
C SER A 347 -13.44 -25.80 -3.43
N VAL A 348 -12.14 -25.94 -3.19
CA VAL A 348 -11.32 -24.93 -2.46
C VAL A 348 -10.52 -24.06 -3.44
N GLU A 349 -10.74 -22.75 -3.38
CA GLU A 349 -10.00 -21.73 -4.11
C GLU A 349 -9.30 -20.79 -3.12
N LEU A 350 -8.00 -20.57 -3.30
CA LEU A 350 -7.14 -19.87 -2.34
C LEU A 350 -6.29 -18.80 -3.04
N ILE A 351 -6.36 -17.56 -2.54
CA ILE A 351 -5.56 -16.43 -3.01
C ILE A 351 -4.67 -15.94 -1.86
N ILE A 352 -3.35 -15.94 -2.07
CA ILE A 352 -2.33 -15.48 -1.11
C ILE A 352 -1.24 -14.67 -1.83
N ASN A 353 -0.40 -13.93 -1.10
CA ASN A 353 0.78 -13.28 -1.70
C ASN A 353 1.87 -14.31 -2.03
N ASN A 354 2.56 -14.17 -3.16
CA ASN A 354 3.78 -14.92 -3.44
C ASN A 354 4.97 -14.19 -2.81
N ASP A 355 5.11 -14.33 -1.49
CA ASP A 355 6.20 -13.75 -0.71
C ASP A 355 6.86 -14.79 0.20
N TYR A 356 7.96 -14.40 0.83
CA TYR A 356 8.76 -15.30 1.66
C TYR A 356 8.02 -15.79 2.93
N ILE A 357 6.94 -15.13 3.38
CA ILE A 357 6.14 -15.65 4.51
C ILE A 357 5.35 -16.89 4.07
N ASN A 358 4.73 -16.83 2.89
CA ASN A 358 3.92 -17.93 2.36
C ASN A 358 4.77 -19.03 1.68
N ASN A 359 5.85 -18.66 0.98
CA ASN A 359 6.56 -19.55 0.05
C ASN A 359 8.07 -19.67 0.33
N TRP A 360 8.43 -20.36 1.42
CA TRP A 360 9.82 -20.66 1.83
C TRP A 360 9.99 -22.13 2.21
N GLU A 361 11.23 -22.61 2.38
CA GLU A 361 11.56 -24.04 2.55
C GLU A 361 10.78 -24.74 3.68
N PHE A 362 10.53 -24.06 4.79
CA PHE A 362 9.80 -24.62 5.93
C PHE A 362 8.31 -24.24 5.95
N GLY A 363 7.80 -23.58 4.90
CA GLY A 363 6.41 -23.10 4.77
C GLY A 363 5.33 -24.19 4.73
N LEU A 364 4.14 -23.83 4.28
CA LEU A 364 3.06 -24.81 4.06
C LEU A 364 3.29 -25.54 2.72
N PRO A 365 3.02 -26.86 2.63
CA PRO A 365 3.28 -27.65 1.43
C PRO A 365 2.17 -27.46 0.39
N PHE A 366 2.02 -26.25 -0.15
CA PHE A 366 0.98 -25.87 -1.10
C PHE A 366 1.00 -26.68 -2.42
N SER A 367 2.10 -27.36 -2.76
CA SER A 367 2.12 -28.37 -3.83
C SER A 367 1.10 -29.47 -3.59
N LYS A 368 1.00 -30.00 -2.36
CA LYS A 368 0.00 -31.00 -1.95
C LYS A 368 -1.43 -30.48 -2.11
N PHE A 369 -1.66 -29.19 -1.89
CA PHE A 369 -2.97 -28.56 -2.09
C PHE A 369 -3.36 -28.55 -3.57
N ILE A 370 -2.42 -28.23 -4.48
CA ILE A 370 -2.62 -28.31 -5.93
C ILE A 370 -2.80 -29.76 -6.39
N GLU A 371 -2.01 -30.71 -5.89
CA GLU A 371 -2.11 -32.15 -6.19
C GLU A 371 -3.49 -32.74 -5.80
N LEU A 372 -4.12 -32.20 -4.77
CA LEU A 372 -5.48 -32.56 -4.33
C LEU A 372 -6.59 -31.81 -5.10
N GLY A 373 -6.25 -31.03 -6.14
CA GLY A 373 -7.19 -30.30 -6.99
C GLY A 373 -7.55 -28.88 -6.50
N GLY A 374 -6.88 -28.38 -5.47
CA GLY A 374 -7.08 -27.02 -4.95
C GLY A 374 -6.54 -25.95 -5.90
N LYS A 375 -7.33 -24.89 -6.12
CA LYS A 375 -6.95 -23.80 -7.03
C LYS A 375 -6.23 -22.71 -6.25
N LEU A 376 -4.91 -22.69 -6.31
CA LEU A 376 -4.08 -21.63 -5.72
C LEU A 376 -3.89 -20.49 -6.72
N TYR A 377 -3.96 -19.25 -6.24
CA TYR A 377 -3.64 -18.03 -6.98
C TYR A 377 -2.65 -17.18 -6.18
N PHE A 378 -1.67 -16.61 -6.87
CA PHE A 378 -0.59 -15.83 -6.28
C PHE A 378 -0.67 -14.36 -6.65
N SER A 379 -0.69 -13.47 -5.65
CA SER A 379 -0.47 -12.04 -5.84
C SER A 379 1.04 -11.75 -5.86
N GLU A 380 1.55 -11.28 -6.99
CA GLU A 380 2.97 -11.02 -7.21
C GLU A 380 3.41 -9.62 -6.76
N HIS A 381 4.65 -9.51 -6.28
CA HIS A 381 5.29 -8.23 -5.97
C HIS A 381 5.38 -7.34 -7.23
N PRO A 382 5.05 -6.03 -7.18
CA PRO A 382 4.89 -5.20 -5.98
C PRO A 382 3.49 -5.19 -5.34
N ALA A 383 2.46 -5.66 -6.03
CA ALA A 383 1.07 -5.56 -5.57
C ALA A 383 0.80 -6.51 -4.39
N MET A 384 0.41 -5.96 -3.24
CA MET A 384 0.00 -6.76 -2.09
C MET A 384 -1.51 -6.98 -2.10
N MET A 385 -1.93 -8.25 -2.17
CA MET A 385 -3.28 -8.63 -1.80
C MET A 385 -3.34 -8.64 -0.27
N HIS A 386 -4.00 -7.64 0.31
CA HIS A 386 -4.00 -7.41 1.76
C HIS A 386 -5.31 -7.86 2.47
N HIS A 387 -6.27 -8.44 1.75
CA HIS A 387 -7.50 -8.98 2.35
C HIS A 387 -7.22 -10.08 3.38
N LYS A 388 -8.19 -10.29 4.28
CA LYS A 388 -8.30 -11.47 5.16
C LYS A 388 -9.77 -11.88 5.25
N PHE A 389 -10.27 -12.54 4.21
CA PHE A 389 -11.63 -13.07 4.20
C PHE A 389 -11.72 -14.51 3.67
N CYS A 390 -12.78 -15.20 4.09
CA CYS A 390 -13.14 -16.53 3.63
C CYS A 390 -14.66 -16.61 3.44
N LEU A 391 -15.09 -17.03 2.26
CA LEU A 391 -16.47 -17.41 1.95
C LEU A 391 -16.58 -18.94 1.98
N ILE A 392 -17.62 -19.44 2.64
CA ILE A 392 -17.93 -20.86 2.76
C ILE A 392 -19.37 -21.09 2.28
N ASP A 393 -19.54 -21.99 1.32
CA ASP A 393 -20.81 -22.39 0.70
C ASP A 393 -21.66 -21.23 0.17
N GLU A 394 -21.01 -20.09 -0.14
CA GLU A 394 -21.63 -18.80 -0.48
C GLU A 394 -22.61 -18.25 0.59
N ALA A 395 -22.69 -18.88 1.76
CA ALA A 395 -23.66 -18.62 2.81
C ALA A 395 -23.03 -18.07 4.10
N VAL A 396 -21.73 -18.29 4.31
CA VAL A 396 -20.97 -17.80 5.47
C VAL A 396 -19.76 -16.99 4.99
N LEU A 397 -19.63 -15.75 5.48
CA LEU A 397 -18.43 -14.93 5.31
C LEU A 397 -17.73 -14.77 6.65
N PHE A 398 -16.42 -14.99 6.68
CA PHE A 398 -15.52 -14.49 7.71
C PHE A 398 -14.68 -13.36 7.10
N ASN A 399 -14.64 -12.18 7.72
CA ASN A 399 -13.82 -11.05 7.26
C ASN A 399 -13.25 -10.26 8.45
N GLY A 400 -11.98 -9.82 8.38
CA GLY A 400 -11.38 -9.03 9.45
C GLY A 400 -9.90 -8.72 9.27
N SER A 401 -9.16 -8.65 10.38
CA SER A 401 -7.71 -8.40 10.40
C SER A 401 -6.89 -9.70 10.35
N TYR A 402 -7.47 -10.81 10.83
CA TYR A 402 -6.81 -12.09 11.13
C TYR A 402 -6.20 -12.76 9.89
N ASN A 403 -4.88 -12.68 9.75
CA ASN A 403 -4.13 -13.54 8.82
C ASN A 403 -4.12 -14.99 9.33
N TRP A 404 -3.93 -15.98 8.44
CA TRP A 404 -4.02 -17.40 8.80
C TRP A 404 -2.66 -17.92 9.30
N THR A 405 -2.11 -17.26 10.30
CA THR A 405 -0.72 -17.43 10.78
C THR A 405 -0.68 -17.77 12.27
N TYR A 406 0.45 -18.25 12.77
CA TYR A 406 0.65 -18.55 14.18
C TYR A 406 0.82 -17.27 15.03
N TYR A 407 1.41 -16.23 14.47
CA TYR A 407 1.51 -14.92 15.14
C TYR A 407 0.12 -14.26 15.30
N ALA A 408 -0.78 -14.43 14.32
CA ALA A 408 -2.17 -13.97 14.43
C ALA A 408 -2.96 -14.75 15.51
N ASP A 409 -2.78 -16.06 15.61
CA ASP A 409 -3.48 -16.91 16.60
C ASP A 409 -2.97 -16.76 18.04
N LEU A 410 -1.67 -16.44 18.24
CA LEU A 410 -0.99 -16.60 19.54
C LEU A 410 -0.32 -15.33 20.10
N ARG A 411 -0.39 -14.19 19.40
CA ARG A 411 0.30 -12.94 19.80
C ARG A 411 -0.43 -11.65 19.44
N ASN A 412 -1.07 -11.56 18.27
CA ASN A 412 -1.78 -10.34 17.86
C ASN A 412 -3.14 -10.20 18.55
N GLU A 413 -3.56 -8.95 18.75
CA GLU A 413 -4.96 -8.59 18.97
C GLU A 413 -5.66 -8.52 17.61
N GLU A 414 -6.48 -9.53 17.29
CA GLU A 414 -7.12 -9.70 15.97
C GLU A 414 -8.65 -9.69 16.10
N ASN A 415 -9.35 -9.30 15.02
CA ASN A 415 -10.80 -9.45 14.93
C ASN A 415 -11.21 -10.20 13.65
N VAL A 416 -12.31 -10.94 13.75
CA VAL A 416 -13.06 -11.46 12.60
C VAL A 416 -14.55 -11.27 12.82
N LEU A 417 -15.23 -10.82 11.78
CA LEU A 417 -16.68 -10.68 11.70
C LEU A 417 -17.22 -11.85 10.88
N GLN A 418 -18.03 -12.70 11.50
CA GLN A 418 -18.80 -13.73 10.83
C GLN A 418 -20.14 -13.13 10.39
N VAL A 419 -20.50 -13.35 9.13
CA VAL A 419 -21.76 -12.91 8.51
C VAL A 419 -22.45 -14.11 7.87
N GLN A 420 -23.72 -14.32 8.20
CA GLN A 420 -24.61 -15.29 7.55
C GLN A 420 -25.95 -14.60 7.21
N ASP A 421 -26.75 -15.22 6.34
CA ASP A 421 -28.07 -14.71 5.92
C ASP A 421 -28.08 -13.30 5.29
N CYS A 422 -26.91 -12.77 4.93
CA CYS A 422 -26.75 -11.43 4.34
C CYS A 422 -26.32 -11.53 2.87
N SER A 423 -27.26 -11.92 2.00
CA SER A 423 -27.01 -12.23 0.58
C SER A 423 -26.32 -11.10 -0.20
N THR A 424 -26.61 -9.84 0.13
CA THR A 424 -25.96 -8.66 -0.49
C THR A 424 -24.47 -8.59 -0.15
N THR A 425 -24.11 -8.71 1.13
CA THR A 425 -22.70 -8.72 1.57
C THR A 425 -21.95 -9.94 1.04
N LEU A 426 -22.56 -11.12 1.08
CA LEU A 426 -22.00 -12.36 0.53
C LEU A 426 -21.70 -12.21 -0.98
N ALA A 427 -22.64 -11.65 -1.74
CA ALA A 427 -22.45 -11.37 -3.16
C ALA A 427 -21.35 -10.33 -3.45
N SER A 428 -21.25 -9.27 -2.64
CA SER A 428 -20.17 -8.27 -2.78
C SER A 428 -18.77 -8.86 -2.56
N PHE A 429 -18.60 -9.68 -1.51
CA PHE A 429 -17.32 -10.36 -1.26
C PHE A 429 -17.00 -11.41 -2.32
N LYS A 430 -18.00 -12.12 -2.84
CA LYS A 430 -17.83 -13.05 -3.97
C LYS A 430 -17.39 -12.31 -5.24
N ALA A 431 -18.01 -11.16 -5.54
CA ALA A 431 -17.63 -10.33 -6.69
C ALA A 431 -16.19 -9.80 -6.58
N GLU A 432 -15.74 -9.38 -5.39
CA GLU A 432 -14.35 -8.99 -5.14
C GLU A 432 -13.38 -10.18 -5.31
N PHE A 433 -13.74 -11.36 -4.79
CA PHE A 433 -12.94 -12.58 -4.96
C PHE A 433 -12.76 -12.93 -6.46
N GLU A 434 -13.85 -12.94 -7.23
CA GLU A 434 -13.82 -13.18 -8.67
C GLU A 434 -13.03 -12.08 -9.41
N ARG A 435 -13.14 -10.80 -9.02
CA ARG A 435 -12.37 -9.70 -9.62
C ARG A 435 -10.85 -9.86 -9.39
N ILE A 436 -10.44 -10.26 -8.19
CA ILE A 436 -9.02 -10.54 -7.89
C ILE A 436 -8.57 -11.76 -8.70
N LYS A 437 -9.35 -12.84 -8.72
CA LYS A 437 -9.04 -14.06 -9.48
C LYS A 437 -8.89 -13.77 -10.98
N GLN A 438 -9.76 -12.95 -11.57
CA GLN A 438 -9.66 -12.48 -12.96
C GLN A 438 -8.39 -11.65 -13.22
N HIS A 439 -7.97 -10.82 -12.26
CA HIS A 439 -6.74 -10.03 -12.38
C HIS A 439 -5.47 -10.89 -12.29
N LEU A 440 -5.47 -11.93 -11.46
CA LEU A 440 -4.36 -12.89 -11.33
C LEU A 440 -4.35 -13.96 -12.44
N GLY A 441 -5.49 -14.23 -13.07
CA GLY A 441 -5.62 -15.09 -14.24
C GLY A 441 -5.80 -16.58 -13.90
N SER A 442 -4.86 -17.41 -14.35
CA SER A 442 -4.92 -18.87 -14.19
C SER A 442 -4.41 -19.32 -12.81
N PRO A 443 -4.93 -20.42 -12.24
CA PRO A 443 -4.37 -20.98 -11.01
C PRO A 443 -2.95 -21.52 -11.23
N VAL A 444 -2.17 -21.48 -10.16
CA VAL A 444 -0.79 -21.96 -10.06
C VAL A 444 -0.77 -23.48 -10.20
N THR A 445 0.10 -24.00 -11.07
CA THR A 445 0.21 -25.45 -11.37
C THR A 445 1.42 -26.11 -10.72
N SER A 446 2.42 -25.34 -10.31
CA SER A 446 3.59 -25.80 -9.54
C SER A 446 4.17 -24.65 -8.72
N ILE A 447 4.89 -24.98 -7.64
CA ILE A 447 5.44 -24.01 -6.70
C ILE A 447 6.89 -24.39 -6.42
N THR A 448 7.78 -23.40 -6.46
CA THR A 448 9.16 -23.50 -5.98
C THR A 448 9.29 -22.58 -4.76
N PRO A 449 9.70 -23.08 -3.58
CA PRO A 449 10.02 -22.24 -2.43
C PRO A 449 11.13 -21.24 -2.75
N PHE A 450 11.03 -20.02 -2.23
CA PHE A 450 12.09 -19.04 -2.36
C PHE A 450 13.30 -19.42 -1.48
N PRO A 451 14.54 -19.32 -1.99
CA PRO A 451 15.75 -19.47 -1.19
C PRO A 451 15.96 -18.22 -0.32
N ALA A 452 16.67 -18.35 0.80
CA ALA A 452 16.77 -17.28 1.81
C ALA A 452 17.35 -15.95 1.25
N GLU A 453 18.19 -16.04 0.23
CA GLU A 453 18.79 -14.92 -0.48
C GLU A 453 17.77 -14.08 -1.27
N GLU A 454 16.61 -14.65 -1.64
CA GLU A 454 15.50 -13.90 -2.27
C GLU A 454 14.62 -13.15 -1.26
N MET A 455 14.82 -13.29 0.06
CA MET A 455 13.97 -12.62 1.07
C MET A 455 13.89 -11.10 0.86
N GLY A 456 15.02 -10.46 0.50
CA GLY A 456 15.10 -9.02 0.21
C GLY A 456 14.29 -8.55 -1.00
N ARG A 457 13.76 -9.46 -1.84
CA ARG A 457 12.81 -9.16 -2.92
C ARG A 457 11.42 -8.79 -2.40
N PHE A 458 11.09 -9.21 -1.18
CA PHE A 458 9.77 -9.06 -0.55
C PHE A 458 9.78 -8.09 0.64
N GLU A 459 10.93 -7.48 0.91
CA GLU A 459 11.20 -6.71 2.11
C GLU A 459 10.27 -5.48 2.22
N ARG A 460 9.58 -5.39 3.37
CA ARG A 460 8.65 -4.31 3.71
C ARG A 460 8.85 -3.97 5.19
N ILE A 461 8.42 -2.76 5.60
CA ILE A 461 8.52 -2.32 7.00
C ILE A 461 7.92 -3.38 7.93
N ASN A 462 8.72 -3.86 8.89
CA ASN A 462 8.41 -4.90 9.88
C ASN A 462 8.15 -6.33 9.33
N PHE A 463 8.41 -6.60 8.03
CA PHE A 463 8.22 -7.94 7.43
C PHE A 463 9.07 -9.02 8.12
N ARG A 464 10.36 -8.75 8.33
CA ARG A 464 11.30 -9.66 9.00
C ARG A 464 10.85 -10.01 10.42
N GLU A 465 10.46 -9.01 11.19
CA GLU A 465 9.99 -9.15 12.57
C GLU A 465 8.71 -10.01 12.64
N TYR A 466 7.75 -9.77 11.74
CA TYR A 466 6.52 -10.56 11.65
C TYR A 466 6.83 -12.04 11.37
N LEU A 467 7.66 -12.32 10.36
CA LEU A 467 8.04 -13.69 9.99
C LEU A 467 8.81 -14.39 11.12
N SER A 468 9.80 -13.72 11.73
CA SER A 468 10.58 -14.29 12.83
C SER A 468 9.69 -14.69 14.03
N LYS A 469 8.73 -13.83 14.39
CA LYS A 469 7.77 -14.11 15.48
C LYS A 469 6.71 -15.14 15.11
N ASP A 470 6.35 -15.27 13.83
CA ASP A 470 5.48 -16.35 13.35
C ASP A 470 6.17 -17.71 13.43
N ILE A 471 7.45 -17.78 13.06
CA ILE A 471 8.25 -19.00 13.17
C ILE A 471 8.43 -19.42 14.64
N GLU A 472 8.74 -18.46 15.53
CA GLU A 472 8.74 -18.70 16.98
C GLU A 472 7.39 -19.26 17.46
N SER A 473 6.30 -18.57 17.12
CA SER A 473 4.94 -18.95 17.52
C SER A 473 4.56 -20.36 17.01
N ARG A 474 4.95 -20.70 15.78
CA ARG A 474 4.75 -22.03 15.16
C ARG A 474 5.53 -23.13 15.86
N VAL A 475 6.79 -22.87 16.23
CA VAL A 475 7.60 -23.84 16.99
C VAL A 475 7.08 -23.98 18.42
N THR A 476 6.72 -22.87 19.09
CA THR A 476 6.04 -22.85 20.40
C THR A 476 4.76 -23.70 20.39
N HIS A 477 3.92 -23.56 19.36
CA HIS A 477 2.70 -24.36 19.21
C HIS A 477 2.98 -25.82 18.93
N THR A 478 3.94 -26.10 18.04
CA THR A 478 4.31 -27.47 17.66
C THR A 478 4.84 -28.25 18.86
N ARG A 479 5.67 -27.65 19.73
CA ARG A 479 6.12 -28.29 20.97
C ARG A 479 4.97 -28.64 21.92
N LYS A 480 3.96 -27.75 22.03
CA LYS A 480 2.79 -27.95 22.91
C LYS A 480 1.84 -29.04 22.40
N THR A 481 1.59 -29.07 21.10
CA THR A 481 0.58 -29.97 20.49
C THR A 481 1.16 -31.29 19.95
N ARG A 482 2.44 -31.31 19.58
CA ARG A 482 3.15 -32.48 19.03
C ARG A 482 4.52 -32.64 19.70
N PRO A 483 4.60 -33.09 20.97
CA PRO A 483 5.89 -33.27 21.68
C PRO A 483 6.87 -34.24 21.02
N THR A 484 6.40 -35.06 20.07
CA THR A 484 7.20 -36.00 19.26
C THR A 484 7.60 -35.45 17.88
N ALA A 485 7.44 -34.14 17.63
CA ALA A 485 7.94 -33.50 16.42
C ALA A 485 9.47 -33.50 16.38
N ASP A 486 10.06 -33.69 15.19
CA ASP A 486 11.51 -33.73 14.98
C ASP A 486 12.20 -32.47 15.55
N PRO A 487 13.00 -32.59 16.63
CA PRO A 487 13.65 -31.44 17.23
C PRO A 487 14.73 -30.81 16.32
N GLN A 488 15.27 -31.56 15.34
CA GLN A 488 16.28 -31.03 14.41
C GLN A 488 15.62 -30.04 13.44
N ARG A 489 14.46 -30.37 12.86
CA ARG A 489 13.63 -29.41 12.10
C ARG A 489 13.25 -28.18 12.94
N LEU A 490 12.87 -28.35 14.21
CA LEU A 490 12.53 -27.23 15.08
C LEU A 490 13.75 -26.32 15.37
N VAL A 491 14.95 -26.88 15.56
CA VAL A 491 16.21 -26.11 15.67
C VAL A 491 16.49 -25.34 14.38
N ALA A 492 16.34 -25.96 13.20
CA ALA A 492 16.56 -25.28 11.92
C ALA A 492 15.62 -24.09 11.74
N MET A 493 14.32 -24.26 12.03
CA MET A 493 13.35 -23.17 11.97
C MET A 493 13.69 -22.03 12.94
N LEU A 494 14.10 -22.32 14.17
CA LEU A 494 14.49 -21.28 15.15
C LEU A 494 15.78 -20.56 14.77
N ASN A 495 16.77 -21.26 14.21
CA ASN A 495 17.96 -20.60 13.66
C ASN A 495 17.58 -19.63 12.54
N GLN A 496 16.67 -20.02 11.63
CA GLN A 496 16.19 -19.14 10.58
C GLN A 496 15.46 -17.93 11.14
N ALA A 497 14.61 -18.09 12.17
CA ALA A 497 13.94 -16.98 12.83
C ALA A 497 14.93 -15.94 13.41
N ILE A 498 16.06 -16.40 13.96
CA ILE A 498 17.12 -15.55 14.54
C ILE A 498 18.01 -14.91 13.46
N GLU A 499 18.17 -15.55 12.30
CA GLU A 499 18.84 -14.95 11.12
C GLU A 499 17.95 -13.90 10.43
N ILE A 500 16.62 -14.10 10.48
CA ILE A 500 15.63 -13.16 9.97
C ILE A 500 15.55 -11.91 10.86
N ASP A 501 15.42 -12.08 12.17
CA ASP A 501 15.43 -10.99 13.15
C ASP A 501 16.29 -11.36 14.36
N ASP A 502 17.50 -10.79 14.41
CA ASP A 502 18.49 -11.09 15.44
C ASP A 502 18.10 -10.54 16.82
N ARG A 503 17.07 -9.69 16.89
CA ARG A 503 16.50 -9.10 18.11
C ARG A 503 15.46 -10.02 18.78
N ASN A 504 15.09 -11.14 18.13
CA ASN A 504 14.08 -12.07 18.66
C ASN A 504 14.64 -12.95 19.80
N GLU A 505 14.70 -12.38 21.00
CA GLU A 505 15.15 -13.09 22.21
C GLU A 505 14.24 -14.28 22.61
N ASP A 506 12.95 -14.26 22.27
CA ASP A 506 12.05 -15.39 22.51
C ASP A 506 12.46 -16.60 21.67
N ALA A 507 12.77 -16.41 20.37
CA ALA A 507 13.35 -17.45 19.52
C ALA A 507 14.72 -17.91 20.03
N ARG A 508 15.61 -16.98 20.45
CA ARG A 508 16.91 -17.31 21.03
C ARG A 508 16.78 -18.13 22.32
N GLN A 509 15.80 -17.85 23.17
CA GLN A 509 15.55 -18.62 24.39
C GLN A 509 14.94 -19.98 24.07
N LEU A 510 13.93 -20.03 23.21
CA LEU A 510 13.28 -21.26 22.77
C LEU A 510 14.27 -22.23 22.11
N LEU A 511 15.27 -21.72 21.38
CA LEU A 511 16.35 -22.51 20.80
C LEU A 511 17.18 -23.24 21.86
N LYS A 512 17.49 -22.60 23.00
CA LYS A 512 18.24 -23.22 24.12
C LYS A 512 17.46 -24.39 24.73
N ASP A 513 16.13 -24.33 24.72
CA ASP A 513 15.26 -25.38 25.24
C ASP A 513 15.07 -26.57 24.27
N VAL A 514 15.25 -26.36 22.97
CA VAL A 514 15.04 -27.38 21.93
C VAL A 514 16.34 -28.05 21.49
N ALA A 515 17.45 -27.31 21.40
CA ALA A 515 18.74 -27.85 20.95
C ALA A 515 19.23 -29.08 21.74
N PRO A 516 19.09 -29.18 23.09
CA PRO A 516 19.45 -30.38 23.82
C PRO A 516 18.66 -31.63 23.38
N ALA A 517 17.38 -31.47 23.04
CA ALA A 517 16.55 -32.58 22.56
C ALA A 517 16.98 -33.04 21.16
N ALA A 518 17.35 -32.12 20.26
CA ALA A 518 17.89 -32.43 18.93
C ALA A 518 19.21 -33.20 19.01
N VAL A 519 20.09 -32.82 19.95
CA VAL A 519 21.34 -33.55 20.22
C VAL A 519 21.04 -34.97 20.71
N ILE A 520 20.16 -35.14 21.71
CA ILE A 520 19.77 -36.45 22.26
C ILE A 520 19.18 -37.35 21.18
N ASP A 521 18.26 -36.84 20.36
CA ASP A 521 17.64 -37.61 19.28
C ASP A 521 18.66 -38.04 18.22
N SER A 522 19.61 -37.16 17.85
CA SER A 522 20.70 -37.53 16.94
C SER A 522 21.57 -38.69 17.48
N TYR A 523 21.77 -38.78 18.80
CA TYR A 523 22.44 -39.91 19.44
C TYR A 523 21.56 -41.17 19.49
N ALA A 524 20.25 -41.01 19.74
CA ALA A 524 19.29 -42.11 19.74
C ALA A 524 19.20 -42.76 18.35
N ILE A 525 19.05 -41.96 17.29
CA ILE A 525 19.04 -42.41 15.90
C ILE A 525 20.36 -43.12 15.54
N ARG A 526 21.52 -42.53 15.86
CA ARG A 526 22.83 -43.16 15.61
C ARG A 526 22.97 -44.50 16.32
N THR A 527 22.51 -44.59 17.57
CA THR A 527 22.55 -45.83 18.37
C THR A 527 21.60 -46.88 17.79
N GLN A 528 20.37 -46.51 17.45
CA GLN A 528 19.43 -47.43 16.79
C GLN A 528 19.95 -47.92 15.44
N GLN A 529 20.58 -47.06 14.63
CA GLN A 529 21.19 -47.44 13.35
C GLN A 529 22.40 -48.37 13.55
N ALA A 530 23.24 -48.13 14.56
CA ALA A 530 24.35 -49.01 14.90
C ALA A 530 23.86 -50.39 15.36
N VAL A 531 22.84 -50.44 16.22
CA VAL A 531 22.19 -51.69 16.66
C VAL A 531 21.52 -52.41 15.48
N ARG A 532 20.85 -51.70 14.56
CA ARG A 532 20.28 -52.29 13.33
C ARG A 532 21.35 -52.91 12.43
N LYS A 533 22.52 -52.27 12.30
CA LYS A 533 23.69 -52.82 11.57
C LYS A 533 24.30 -54.03 12.26
N GLN A 534 24.34 -54.06 13.60
CA GLN A 534 24.79 -55.22 14.36
C GLN A 534 23.80 -56.39 14.29
N LEU A 535 22.50 -56.11 14.20
CA LEU A 535 21.43 -57.12 14.06
C LEU A 535 21.24 -57.66 12.62
N THR A 536 21.97 -57.15 11.62
CA THR A 536 21.89 -57.61 10.22
C THR A 536 23.09 -58.46 9.77
N VAL A 537 23.93 -58.90 10.72
CA VAL A 537 25.10 -59.76 10.52
C VAL A 537 25.13 -60.76 11.68
N THR A 538 25.01 -62.09 11.52
CA THR A 538 25.03 -62.99 10.34
C THR A 538 24.01 -64.13 10.56
N PRO A 539 23.68 -64.99 9.56
CA PRO A 539 24.49 -66.23 9.41
C PRO A 539 24.57 -66.80 7.98
N GLN A 540 25.80 -67.01 7.47
CA GLN A 540 26.21 -68.23 6.74
C GLN A 540 27.68 -68.12 6.26
N GLN A 541 28.59 -68.85 6.91
CA GLN A 541 29.30 -70.00 6.34
C GLN A 541 30.43 -70.45 7.27
N GLU A 542 30.30 -71.66 7.80
CA GLU A 542 31.45 -72.43 8.28
C GLU A 542 32.10 -73.12 7.07
N GLN A 543 33.41 -73.03 6.92
CA GLN A 543 34.35 -74.17 6.86
C GLN A 543 35.70 -73.79 6.22
N LEU A 544 36.78 -74.38 6.77
CA LEU A 544 38.13 -74.52 6.19
C LEU A 544 38.94 -73.20 6.00
N ALA A 545 40.23 -73.13 6.35
CA ALA A 545 41.09 -74.09 7.05
C ALA A 545 42.19 -73.35 7.85
N ALA A 546 42.95 -74.08 8.66
CA ALA A 546 43.93 -73.53 9.60
C ALA A 546 45.24 -73.04 8.96
N THR A 547 45.84 -72.01 9.56
CA THR A 547 47.20 -72.10 10.13
C THR A 547 47.43 -70.99 11.17
N GLU A 548 48.21 -71.32 12.21
CA GLU A 548 48.77 -70.37 13.18
C GLU A 548 50.13 -69.84 12.66
N PRO A 549 50.64 -68.67 13.13
CA PRO A 549 51.33 -68.65 14.43
C PRO A 549 51.11 -67.37 15.27
N ALA A 550 51.54 -67.45 16.54
CA ALA A 550 51.43 -66.39 17.56
C ALA A 550 52.42 -65.21 17.41
N VAL A 551 52.22 -64.14 18.20
CA VAL A 551 53.25 -63.57 19.11
C VAL A 551 52.72 -62.44 20.03
N SER A 552 53.12 -62.48 21.32
CA SER A 552 53.15 -61.41 22.36
C SER A 552 51.87 -60.72 22.90
N LYS A 553 51.79 -60.64 24.24
CA LYS A 553 51.10 -59.57 25.02
C LYS A 553 52.11 -58.47 25.39
N PRO A 554 51.66 -57.24 25.73
CA PRO A 554 51.49 -56.86 27.15
C PRO A 554 50.26 -55.94 27.39
N THR A 555 49.95 -55.35 28.57
CA THR A 555 49.88 -55.74 30.00
C THR A 555 49.15 -54.58 30.74
N LEU A 556 48.51 -54.80 31.90
CA LEU A 556 47.75 -53.79 32.68
C LEU A 556 48.64 -52.78 33.47
N PRO A 557 48.09 -51.64 33.91
CA PRO A 557 47.55 -51.49 35.29
C PRO A 557 46.14 -50.83 35.31
N THR A 558 45.11 -51.24 36.07
CA THR A 558 44.90 -51.43 37.54
C THR A 558 44.99 -50.19 38.44
N SER A 559 43.84 -49.64 38.84
CA SER A 559 43.52 -49.35 40.26
C SER A 559 42.03 -48.98 40.48
N THR A 560 41.41 -49.60 41.49
CA THR A 560 40.11 -49.28 42.14
C THR A 560 40.33 -48.33 43.36
N PRO A 561 39.35 -47.85 44.17
CA PRO A 561 37.95 -48.31 44.48
C PRO A 561 36.86 -47.34 43.97
N ALA A 562 35.55 -47.63 43.91
CA ALA A 562 34.61 -48.50 44.65
C ALA A 562 33.99 -47.87 45.92
N GLU A 563 32.70 -47.51 45.83
CA GLU A 563 31.77 -47.26 46.95
C GLU A 563 30.36 -47.78 46.54
N THR A 564 29.44 -47.98 47.49
CA THR A 564 28.44 -49.06 47.40
C THR A 564 27.03 -48.74 47.92
N LEU A 565 26.04 -49.41 47.28
CA LEU A 565 24.67 -49.71 47.77
C LEU A 565 23.66 -48.53 47.86
N PRO A 566 22.33 -48.79 47.97
CA PRO A 566 21.64 -50.09 48.03
C PRO A 566 20.58 -50.37 46.93
N LEU A 567 20.15 -51.64 46.83
CA LEU A 567 18.90 -52.06 46.16
C LEU A 567 17.78 -52.33 47.18
N SER A 568 16.51 -52.15 46.77
CA SER A 568 15.31 -52.78 47.37
C SER A 568 14.09 -52.54 46.45
N SER A 569 13.53 -53.56 45.76
CA SER A 569 12.43 -54.48 46.19
C SER A 569 11.00 -53.90 46.01
N SER A 570 9.93 -54.59 45.59
CA SER A 570 9.69 -55.98 45.10
C SER A 570 8.32 -55.99 44.36
N VAL A 571 8.13 -56.60 43.17
CA VAL A 571 7.97 -58.03 42.79
C VAL A 571 6.57 -58.65 43.04
N ALA A 572 5.87 -58.97 41.95
CA ALA A 572 4.95 -60.13 41.73
C ALA A 572 4.74 -60.27 40.19
N LEU A 573 5.18 -61.31 39.46
CA LEU A 573 4.90 -62.76 39.46
C LEU A 573 3.56 -63.21 38.83
N MET A 574 3.61 -63.49 37.51
CA MET A 574 3.26 -64.77 36.81
C MET A 574 1.88 -65.44 37.04
N PRO A 575 1.29 -66.17 36.05
CA PRO A 575 1.97 -67.04 35.07
C PRO A 575 1.49 -66.96 33.61
N ALA A 576 2.04 -67.83 32.74
CA ALA A 576 1.88 -67.83 31.28
C ALA A 576 0.90 -68.88 30.72
N SER A 577 0.61 -68.81 29.42
CA SER A 577 -0.01 -69.91 28.65
C SER A 577 0.47 -69.95 27.18
N LYS A 578 0.21 -71.10 26.53
CA LYS A 578 0.97 -71.67 25.39
C LYS A 578 0.54 -71.16 23.98
N PRO A 579 1.27 -71.52 22.89
CA PRO A 579 1.31 -70.72 21.67
C PRO A 579 0.20 -71.00 20.65
N ILE A 580 0.08 -70.10 19.66
CA ILE A 580 -0.79 -70.21 18.49
C ILE A 580 0.08 -70.32 17.21
N GLN A 581 -0.41 -71.07 16.23
CA GLN A 581 0.31 -71.46 15.01
C GLN A 581 0.20 -70.41 13.88
N GLN A 582 1.15 -70.42 12.95
CA GLN A 582 0.94 -69.85 11.60
C GLN A 582 -0.11 -70.69 10.84
N PRO A 583 -1.05 -70.05 10.13
CA PRO A 583 -0.98 -70.06 8.66
C PRO A 583 -1.60 -68.77 8.02
N PRO A 584 -1.71 -68.67 6.68
CA PRO A 584 -0.72 -68.92 5.64
C PRO A 584 -0.50 -67.68 4.73
N THR A 585 0.46 -67.75 3.80
CA THR A 585 0.73 -66.70 2.80
C THR A 585 -0.37 -66.56 1.73
N PRO A 586 -0.83 -65.33 1.39
CA PRO A 586 -1.66 -65.09 0.19
C PRO A 586 -0.89 -65.31 -1.13
N LYS A 587 -1.62 -65.72 -2.18
CA LYS A 587 -1.12 -65.79 -3.57
C LYS A 587 -1.39 -64.46 -4.32
N PRO A 588 -0.68 -64.18 -5.44
CA PRO A 588 -0.85 -62.93 -6.19
C PRO A 588 -2.20 -62.83 -6.91
N THR A 589 -2.69 -61.60 -7.05
CA THR A 589 -3.96 -61.24 -7.70
C THR A 589 -3.73 -60.80 -9.17
N PRO A 590 -4.67 -61.03 -10.13
CA PRO A 590 -4.44 -60.82 -11.56
C PRO A 590 -4.46 -59.33 -12.01
N PRO A 591 -4.15 -59.01 -13.30
CA PRO A 591 -3.95 -57.65 -13.78
C PRO A 591 -5.25 -56.85 -14.02
N GLN A 592 -5.09 -55.53 -14.21
CA GLN A 592 -6.16 -54.59 -14.51
C GLN A 592 -6.87 -54.86 -15.86
N PRO A 593 -8.18 -54.56 -15.98
CA PRO A 593 -8.91 -54.65 -17.24
C PRO A 593 -8.62 -53.46 -18.18
N THR A 594 -8.44 -53.72 -19.46
CA THR A 594 -8.25 -52.72 -20.53
C THR A 594 -9.59 -52.14 -21.03
N LEU A 595 -9.64 -50.83 -21.28
CA LEU A 595 -10.79 -50.15 -21.87
C LEU A 595 -10.50 -49.64 -23.31
N VAL A 596 -10.89 -50.49 -24.26
CA VAL A 596 -11.44 -50.23 -25.60
C VAL A 596 -11.14 -48.87 -26.28
N THR A 597 -10.43 -48.93 -27.40
CA THR A 597 -10.42 -47.90 -28.46
C THR A 597 -11.63 -48.04 -29.41
N PRO A 598 -12.24 -46.95 -29.91
CA PRO A 598 -13.13 -46.99 -31.07
C PRO A 598 -12.41 -47.46 -32.36
N ALA A 599 -13.13 -48.08 -33.28
CA ALA A 599 -12.55 -48.77 -34.44
C ALA A 599 -12.58 -47.96 -35.75
N THR A 600 -11.60 -48.23 -36.62
CA THR A 600 -11.59 -47.83 -38.04
C THR A 600 -12.48 -48.75 -38.88
N ILE A 601 -13.14 -48.23 -39.91
CA ILE A 601 -13.73 -49.02 -41.01
C ILE A 601 -13.11 -48.54 -42.34
N THR A 602 -12.86 -49.48 -43.26
CA THR A 602 -11.87 -49.32 -44.34
C THR A 602 -12.46 -49.51 -45.75
N VAL A 603 -12.31 -48.50 -46.62
CA VAL A 603 -12.20 -48.59 -48.10
C VAL A 603 -11.44 -47.31 -48.56
N GLY A 604 -10.53 -47.27 -49.54
CA GLY A 604 -9.89 -48.29 -50.39
C GLY A 604 -8.88 -47.62 -51.36
N ALA A 605 -8.07 -48.42 -52.06
CA ALA A 605 -6.96 -48.05 -52.98
C ALA A 605 -7.10 -46.72 -53.79
N SER A 606 -6.04 -45.97 -54.09
CA SER A 606 -4.96 -46.41 -55.01
C SER A 606 -3.67 -45.53 -55.00
N LEU A 607 -2.55 -46.12 -55.42
CA LEU A 607 -1.27 -45.50 -55.81
C LEU A 607 -1.29 -45.05 -57.30
N PRO A 608 -0.22 -44.51 -57.96
CA PRO A 608 1.24 -44.50 -57.66
C PRO A 608 1.85 -43.05 -57.74
N THR A 609 3.12 -42.69 -58.01
CA THR A 609 4.46 -43.27 -58.40
C THR A 609 5.52 -42.16 -58.12
N SER A 610 6.85 -42.33 -57.99
CA SER A 610 7.75 -43.43 -57.56
C SER A 610 9.23 -42.96 -57.55
N THR A 611 10.09 -43.63 -56.76
CA THR A 611 11.54 -43.99 -56.96
C THR A 611 12.36 -43.44 -58.15
N SER A 612 13.71 -43.23 -58.11
CA SER A 612 14.76 -43.34 -57.05
C SER A 612 16.16 -42.90 -57.56
N LYS A 613 17.19 -42.94 -56.67
CA LYS A 613 18.66 -43.04 -56.95
C LYS A 613 19.04 -44.24 -57.89
N PRO A 614 20.31 -44.46 -58.36
CA PRO A 614 21.62 -43.85 -57.99
C PRO A 614 22.69 -43.54 -59.10
N ALA A 615 23.78 -42.85 -58.69
CA ALA A 615 25.23 -43.04 -58.99
C ALA A 615 25.91 -42.92 -60.40
N ALA A 616 26.92 -42.02 -60.42
CA ALA A 616 28.33 -42.19 -60.85
C ALA A 616 28.78 -42.20 -62.34
N SER A 617 29.52 -41.14 -62.75
CA SER A 617 30.86 -41.23 -63.39
C SER A 617 31.55 -39.85 -63.51
N MET A 618 32.89 -39.84 -63.69
CA MET A 618 33.80 -38.68 -63.91
C MET A 618 34.66 -38.96 -65.17
N PRO A 619 35.54 -38.08 -65.73
CA PRO A 619 36.12 -36.78 -65.26
C PRO A 619 35.92 -35.64 -66.32
N ALA A 620 36.55 -34.44 -66.34
CA ALA A 620 37.68 -33.79 -65.65
C ALA A 620 37.37 -32.25 -65.53
N ARG A 621 38.25 -31.24 -65.33
CA ARG A 621 39.73 -31.05 -65.25
C ARG A 621 40.03 -29.90 -64.22
N PRO A 622 41.29 -29.60 -63.82
CA PRO A 622 41.59 -28.85 -62.59
C PRO A 622 42.33 -27.50 -62.77
N VAL A 623 42.60 -26.82 -61.62
CA VAL A 623 43.79 -26.00 -61.20
C VAL A 623 43.30 -24.99 -60.13
N THR A 624 43.82 -24.85 -58.90
CA THR A 624 44.99 -25.46 -58.20
C THR A 624 44.71 -25.73 -56.70
N SER A 625 45.66 -26.35 -56.00
CA SER A 625 45.50 -27.01 -54.68
C SER A 625 45.34 -26.10 -53.44
N PRO A 626 44.61 -26.56 -52.40
CA PRO A 626 44.77 -26.14 -51.00
C PRO A 626 45.79 -27.02 -50.25
N LEU A 627 46.12 -26.66 -49.01
CA LEU A 627 46.88 -27.47 -48.06
C LEU A 627 46.21 -27.41 -46.67
N SER A 628 46.14 -28.54 -45.97
CA SER A 628 45.34 -28.72 -44.75
C SER A 628 46.16 -28.55 -43.47
N THR A 629 45.57 -27.96 -42.42
CA THR A 629 45.60 -28.54 -41.06
C THR A 629 44.56 -27.96 -40.10
N THR A 630 44.20 -28.79 -39.13
CA THR A 630 43.39 -28.60 -37.93
C THR A 630 43.51 -27.24 -37.23
N SER A 631 42.39 -26.56 -36.98
CA SER A 631 42.33 -25.31 -36.21
C SER A 631 41.96 -25.51 -34.74
N VAL A 632 42.92 -25.28 -33.84
CA VAL A 632 42.68 -25.01 -32.41
C VAL A 632 43.42 -23.72 -32.08
N ILE A 633 42.71 -22.59 -31.96
CA ILE A 633 43.31 -21.30 -31.56
C ILE A 633 42.40 -20.57 -30.57
N THR A 634 43.05 -20.05 -29.52
CA THR A 634 42.50 -19.20 -28.46
C THR A 634 41.97 -17.85 -28.98
N ALA A 635 40.89 -17.35 -28.37
CA ALA A 635 40.34 -16.03 -28.70
C ALA A 635 41.12 -14.89 -28.01
N ALA A 636 41.54 -13.87 -28.77
CA ALA A 636 42.12 -12.64 -28.24
C ALA A 636 41.81 -11.42 -29.14
N ASN A 637 40.90 -10.57 -28.66
CA ASN A 637 40.70 -9.14 -28.97
C ASN A 637 41.15 -8.57 -30.34
N LYS A 638 40.16 -8.22 -31.18
CA LYS A 638 39.72 -6.82 -31.36
C LYS A 638 38.26 -6.75 -31.86
N PRO A 639 37.54 -5.62 -31.72
CA PRO A 639 36.08 -5.63 -31.68
C PRO A 639 35.40 -5.69 -33.06
N ALA A 640 34.31 -6.45 -33.15
CA ALA A 640 33.36 -6.35 -34.25
C ALA A 640 32.43 -5.14 -34.05
N VAL A 641 31.98 -4.54 -35.16
CA VAL A 641 31.01 -3.45 -35.17
C VAL A 641 29.62 -4.00 -34.77
N PRO A 642 28.93 -3.44 -33.76
CA PRO A 642 27.56 -3.84 -33.44
C PRO A 642 26.60 -3.45 -34.58
N LEU A 643 25.62 -4.30 -34.87
CA LEU A 643 24.46 -3.89 -35.67
C LEU A 643 23.73 -2.74 -34.95
N SER A 644 23.34 -1.72 -35.69
CA SER A 644 22.66 -0.54 -35.16
C SER A 644 21.27 -0.89 -34.63
N SER A 645 21.11 -0.82 -33.31
CA SER A 645 19.79 -0.59 -32.71
C SER A 645 19.19 0.72 -33.23
N PRO A 646 17.86 0.83 -33.37
CA PRO A 646 17.24 2.10 -33.76
C PRO A 646 17.55 3.18 -32.71
N PRO A 647 17.74 4.44 -33.13
CA PRO A 647 18.15 5.50 -32.21
C PRO A 647 17.07 5.73 -31.15
N ARG A 648 17.45 5.66 -29.87
CA ARG A 648 16.68 6.30 -28.79
C ARG A 648 16.65 7.80 -29.11
N GLN A 649 15.51 8.30 -29.57
CA GLN A 649 15.30 9.74 -29.66
C GLN A 649 15.39 10.32 -28.26
N SER A 650 16.33 11.24 -28.05
CA SER A 650 16.41 12.06 -26.85
C SER A 650 15.16 12.93 -26.77
N VAL A 651 14.17 12.50 -25.99
CA VAL A 651 13.00 13.32 -25.70
C VAL A 651 13.46 14.48 -24.82
N ASN A 652 13.77 15.61 -25.46
CA ASN A 652 13.86 16.89 -24.75
C ASN A 652 12.46 17.21 -24.20
N THR A 653 12.19 16.75 -22.98
CA THR A 653 11.07 17.22 -22.18
C THR A 653 11.35 18.68 -21.83
N SER A 654 10.87 19.60 -22.67
CA SER A 654 10.83 21.02 -22.35
C SER A 654 10.01 21.20 -21.07
N ILE A 655 10.71 21.47 -19.96
CA ILE A 655 10.09 21.66 -18.65
C ILE A 655 9.13 22.85 -18.75
N SER A 656 7.83 22.60 -18.65
CA SER A 656 6.80 23.63 -18.59
C SER A 656 6.83 24.26 -17.20
N ILE A 657 7.59 25.34 -17.06
CA ILE A 657 7.70 26.12 -15.82
C ILE A 657 6.30 26.64 -15.43
N PRO A 658 5.82 26.42 -14.18
CA PRO A 658 4.53 26.93 -13.74
C PRO A 658 4.45 28.47 -13.74
N ASP A 659 3.52 29.02 -14.50
CA ASP A 659 3.41 30.47 -14.73
C ASP A 659 2.56 31.16 -13.63
N THR A 660 3.11 31.24 -12.40
CA THR A 660 2.39 31.77 -11.23
C THR A 660 3.24 32.63 -10.28
N GLN A 661 3.84 33.70 -10.81
CA GLN A 661 4.29 34.91 -10.07
C GLN A 661 5.01 34.72 -8.70
N ARG A 662 6.23 34.15 -8.66
CA ARG A 662 7.05 34.15 -7.41
C ARG A 662 8.51 34.61 -7.50
N THR A 663 8.98 35.18 -8.61
CA THR A 663 10.24 35.94 -8.64
C THR A 663 10.03 37.39 -8.18
N THR A 664 9.92 37.60 -6.86
CA THR A 664 10.19 38.93 -6.30
C THR A 664 11.63 39.34 -6.65
N ALA A 665 11.90 40.65 -6.75
CA ALA A 665 13.24 41.16 -7.09
C ALA A 665 14.34 40.68 -6.12
N PHE A 666 13.94 40.22 -4.94
CA PHE A 666 14.76 39.71 -3.85
C PHE A 666 15.40 38.33 -4.14
N TYR A 667 14.72 37.44 -4.86
CA TYR A 667 15.27 36.11 -5.24
C TYR A 667 15.97 36.12 -6.62
N LYS A 668 15.97 37.26 -7.31
CA LYS A 668 16.50 37.40 -8.66
C LYS A 668 18.02 37.26 -8.66
N ASN A 669 18.53 36.25 -9.38
CA ASN A 669 19.93 35.82 -9.40
C ASN A 669 20.47 35.28 -8.06
N LEU A 670 19.59 34.74 -7.19
CA LEU A 670 19.99 33.96 -6.02
C LEU A 670 20.87 32.78 -6.48
N PRO A 671 22.15 32.67 -6.05
CA PRO A 671 23.00 31.51 -6.33
C PRO A 671 22.51 30.29 -5.56
N LEU A 672 22.37 29.19 -6.29
CA LEU A 672 21.96 27.90 -5.77
C LEU A 672 23.17 26.96 -5.72
N VAL A 673 23.22 26.14 -4.67
CA VAL A 673 24.30 25.15 -4.50
C VAL A 673 23.70 23.81 -4.07
N PHE A 674 24.00 22.74 -4.81
CA PHE A 674 23.77 21.38 -4.33
C PHE A 674 25.01 20.87 -3.59
N ALA A 675 24.79 20.26 -2.43
CA ALA A 675 25.76 19.41 -1.74
C ALA A 675 25.18 17.99 -1.70
N LEU A 676 25.84 17.04 -2.36
CA LEU A 676 25.29 15.72 -2.62
C LEU A 676 26.19 14.62 -2.03
N ASP A 677 25.62 13.83 -1.13
CA ASP A 677 26.29 12.71 -0.48
C ASP A 677 26.54 11.56 -1.46
N TYR A 678 27.79 11.12 -1.58
CA TYR A 678 28.22 10.01 -2.44
C TYR A 678 29.01 8.97 -1.64
N SER A 679 28.61 8.79 -0.37
CA SER A 679 29.08 7.70 0.47
C SER A 679 28.47 6.36 0.08
N ARG A 680 29.02 5.28 0.65
CA ARG A 680 28.54 3.91 0.39
C ARG A 680 27.11 3.65 0.89
N SER A 681 26.62 4.31 1.93
CA SER A 681 25.27 4.07 2.47
C SER A 681 24.17 4.29 1.42
N MET A 682 24.32 5.38 0.65
CA MET A 682 23.45 5.81 -0.46
C MET A 682 23.30 4.80 -1.62
N GLU A 683 23.99 3.66 -1.58
CA GLU A 683 24.01 2.62 -2.61
C GLU A 683 24.17 1.18 -2.06
N SER A 684 24.73 1.03 -0.86
CA SER A 684 25.06 -0.25 -0.23
C SER A 684 25.05 -0.12 1.30
N GLY A 685 24.18 -0.88 1.95
CA GLY A 685 24.00 -0.83 3.41
C GLY A 685 25.29 -1.05 4.20
N VAL A 686 25.60 -0.12 5.11
CA VAL A 686 26.73 -0.29 6.04
C VAL A 686 26.30 -1.26 7.15
N GLN A 687 26.96 -2.43 7.20
CA GLN A 687 26.91 -3.47 8.23
C GLN A 687 25.65 -3.47 9.14
N GLY A 688 24.60 -4.18 8.70
CA GLY A 688 23.43 -4.50 9.54
C GLY A 688 22.19 -3.62 9.30
N HIS A 689 22.27 -2.61 8.43
CA HIS A 689 21.09 -1.88 7.94
C HIS A 689 21.04 -1.89 6.41
N GLU A 690 19.84 -2.11 5.86
CA GLU A 690 19.57 -2.05 4.42
C GLU A 690 19.79 -0.62 3.90
N GLY A 691 20.83 -0.42 3.09
CA GLY A 691 21.06 0.85 2.41
C GLY A 691 20.12 1.01 1.23
N TYR A 692 19.44 2.15 1.15
CA TYR A 692 18.64 2.49 -0.02
C TYR A 692 19.57 2.60 -1.24
N LYS A 693 19.27 1.90 -2.33
CA LYS A 693 20.04 1.99 -3.60
C LYS A 693 19.74 3.28 -4.37
N LEU A 694 19.98 4.43 -3.76
CA LEU A 694 19.48 5.73 -4.25
C LEU A 694 20.10 6.11 -5.60
N TYR A 695 21.34 5.69 -5.86
CA TYR A 695 22.04 5.98 -7.10
C TYR A 695 21.66 5.03 -8.23
N SER A 696 21.80 3.71 -8.06
CA SER A 696 21.51 2.74 -9.14
C SER A 696 20.04 2.60 -9.49
N THR A 697 19.12 2.94 -8.58
CA THR A 697 17.67 3.05 -8.91
C THR A 697 17.29 4.35 -9.62
N GLY A 698 18.22 5.30 -9.76
CA GLY A 698 17.95 6.62 -10.33
C GLY A 698 17.20 7.57 -9.41
N LYS A 699 16.92 7.20 -8.15
CA LYS A 699 16.18 8.05 -7.19
C LYS A 699 16.88 9.40 -6.95
N ILE A 700 18.23 9.45 -6.91
CA ILE A 700 18.97 10.73 -6.86
C ILE A 700 18.80 11.56 -8.14
N GLN A 701 18.76 10.92 -9.32
CA GLN A 701 18.54 11.63 -10.58
C GLN A 701 17.13 12.26 -10.64
N GLN A 702 16.12 11.57 -10.08
CA GLN A 702 14.78 12.13 -9.91
C GLN A 702 14.77 13.31 -8.92
N VAL A 703 15.42 13.17 -7.76
CA VAL A 703 15.54 14.26 -6.76
C VAL A 703 16.24 15.50 -7.35
N ILE A 704 17.33 15.32 -8.10
CA ILE A 704 18.01 16.44 -8.79
C ILE A 704 17.07 17.09 -9.81
N ASN A 705 16.36 16.31 -10.63
CA ASN A 705 15.44 16.86 -11.64
C ASN A 705 14.29 17.67 -11.02
N MET A 706 13.63 17.15 -9.98
CA MET A 706 12.53 17.84 -9.30
C MET A 706 13.00 19.10 -8.58
N ILE A 707 14.11 19.04 -7.83
CA ILE A 707 14.63 20.23 -7.13
C ILE A 707 15.18 21.26 -8.13
N PHE A 708 15.78 20.86 -9.25
CA PHE A 708 16.18 21.77 -10.34
C PHE A 708 14.97 22.47 -10.97
N GLY A 709 13.87 21.75 -11.20
CA GLY A 709 12.59 22.31 -11.67
C GLY A 709 12.01 23.33 -10.69
N ALA A 710 11.80 22.93 -9.43
CA ALA A 710 11.29 23.81 -8.38
C ALA A 710 12.20 25.05 -8.16
N ALA A 711 13.53 24.88 -8.22
CA ALA A 711 14.47 25.98 -8.05
C ALA A 711 14.48 26.97 -9.22
N LYS A 712 14.17 26.54 -10.46
CA LYS A 712 13.92 27.44 -11.59
C LYS A 712 12.65 28.29 -11.44
N GLY A 713 11.69 27.86 -10.61
CA GLY A 713 10.57 28.71 -10.19
C GLY A 713 10.96 29.79 -9.17
N LEU A 714 12.05 29.59 -8.43
CA LEU A 714 12.52 30.50 -7.37
C LEU A 714 13.47 31.59 -7.88
N THR A 715 14.38 31.28 -8.82
CA THR A 715 15.43 32.20 -9.27
C THR A 715 15.70 32.14 -10.77
N THR A 716 16.20 33.26 -11.30
CA THR A 716 16.64 33.42 -12.70
C THR A 716 18.03 32.83 -12.98
N THR A 717 18.67 32.17 -12.01
CA THR A 717 20.00 31.57 -12.19
C THR A 717 19.92 30.32 -13.07
N GLU A 718 20.51 30.36 -14.27
CA GLU A 718 20.47 29.27 -15.26
C GLU A 718 21.27 28.01 -14.84
N LYS A 719 22.03 28.11 -13.76
CA LYS A 719 22.99 27.10 -13.29
C LYS A 719 22.91 26.89 -11.78
N ILE A 720 23.23 25.67 -11.34
CA ILE A 720 23.39 25.32 -9.92
C ILE A 720 24.80 24.75 -9.72
N ASP A 721 25.55 25.30 -8.76
CA ASP A 721 26.89 24.80 -8.43
C ASP A 721 26.75 23.46 -7.67
N MET A 722 27.50 22.44 -8.08
CA MET A 722 27.43 21.11 -7.49
C MET A 722 28.69 20.78 -6.69
N PHE A 723 28.50 20.29 -5.46
CA PHE A 723 29.53 19.69 -4.63
C PHE A 723 29.16 18.23 -4.33
N LEU A 724 29.96 17.30 -4.82
CA LEU A 724 29.88 15.91 -4.39
C LEU A 724 30.69 15.74 -3.11
N PHE A 725 30.20 14.98 -2.13
CA PHE A 725 30.98 14.70 -0.93
C PHE A 725 30.92 13.26 -0.44
N GLU A 726 32.09 12.80 -0.01
CA GLU A 726 32.33 11.56 0.74
C GLU A 726 33.13 11.96 1.99
N GLN A 727 34.36 11.48 2.16
CA GLN A 727 35.30 11.95 3.18
C GLN A 727 35.75 13.41 2.97
N LYS A 728 35.66 13.88 1.71
CA LYS A 728 36.02 15.23 1.25
C LYS A 728 34.93 15.73 0.30
N ALA A 729 34.84 17.05 0.14
CA ALA A 729 34.01 17.68 -0.87
C ALA A 729 34.81 17.98 -2.16
N ILE A 730 34.21 17.68 -3.30
CA ILE A 730 34.73 17.91 -4.65
C ILE A 730 33.72 18.79 -5.39
N GLN A 731 34.15 19.94 -5.91
CA GLN A 731 33.28 20.73 -6.79
C GLN A 731 33.20 20.06 -8.17
N LEU A 732 31.99 19.73 -8.59
CA LEU A 732 31.68 19.18 -9.92
C LEU A 732 31.34 20.31 -10.93
N PRO A 733 31.24 19.98 -12.23
CA PRO A 733 30.60 20.86 -13.21
C PRO A 733 29.21 21.35 -12.76
N GLU A 734 28.85 22.56 -13.19
CA GLU A 734 27.57 23.20 -12.89
C GLU A 734 26.39 22.41 -13.50
N VAL A 735 25.30 22.22 -12.76
CA VAL A 735 24.05 21.63 -13.27
C VAL A 735 23.27 22.71 -14.02
N ASN A 736 22.76 22.38 -15.21
CA ASN A 736 22.09 23.29 -16.13
C ASN A 736 21.07 22.54 -17.01
N GLU A 737 20.29 23.27 -17.82
CA GLU A 737 19.27 22.66 -18.69
C GLU A 737 19.85 21.61 -19.65
N GLN A 738 21.09 21.76 -20.11
CA GLN A 738 21.69 20.84 -21.08
C GLN A 738 22.19 19.53 -20.45
N ASN A 739 22.49 19.49 -19.14
CA ASN A 739 23.09 18.31 -18.50
C ASN A 739 22.30 17.70 -17.33
N HIS A 740 21.32 18.41 -16.74
CA HIS A 740 20.65 17.97 -15.51
C HIS A 740 20.09 16.55 -15.59
N ALA A 741 19.39 16.22 -16.68
CA ALA A 741 18.62 14.97 -16.83
C ALA A 741 19.46 13.68 -16.83
N SER A 742 20.76 13.75 -17.15
CA SER A 742 21.70 12.62 -17.10
C SER A 742 22.90 12.84 -16.16
N PHE A 743 22.91 13.95 -15.40
CA PHE A 743 24.02 14.40 -14.59
C PHE A 743 24.56 13.34 -13.61
N VAL A 744 23.68 12.53 -13.01
CA VAL A 744 24.10 11.47 -12.09
C VAL A 744 24.89 10.39 -12.84
N GLN A 745 24.38 9.94 -13.98
CA GLN A 745 24.98 8.86 -14.77
C GLN A 745 26.27 9.31 -15.47
N GLU A 746 26.33 10.56 -15.92
CA GLU A 746 27.42 11.10 -16.74
C GLU A 746 28.48 11.88 -15.96
N VAL A 747 28.20 12.35 -14.74
CA VAL A 747 29.14 13.15 -13.94
C VAL A 747 29.38 12.51 -12.58
N VAL A 748 28.32 12.22 -11.82
CA VAL A 748 28.45 11.73 -10.43
C VAL A 748 29.05 10.32 -10.40
N MET A 749 28.45 9.36 -11.12
CA MET A 749 28.85 7.94 -11.14
C MET A 749 30.25 7.65 -11.73
N LYS A 750 31.01 8.68 -12.15
CA LYS A 750 32.43 8.55 -12.52
C LYS A 750 33.38 8.62 -11.32
N HIS A 751 32.86 8.91 -10.13
CA HIS A 751 33.62 9.00 -8.88
C HIS A 751 33.51 7.69 -8.07
N THR A 752 34.42 7.50 -7.12
CA THR A 752 34.41 6.39 -6.15
C THR A 752 33.58 6.74 -4.91
N MET A 753 32.89 5.75 -4.33
CA MET A 753 32.19 5.91 -3.04
C MET A 753 33.05 5.42 -1.87
N ASP A 754 33.13 6.22 -0.80
CA ASP A 754 33.73 5.83 0.49
C ASP A 754 32.83 6.22 1.68
N GLY A 755 33.38 6.62 2.83
CA GLY A 755 32.60 7.02 4.01
C GLY A 755 32.12 8.47 3.95
N THR A 756 31.13 8.80 4.77
CA THR A 756 30.46 10.12 4.81
C THR A 756 31.17 11.12 5.72
N ASN A 757 31.29 12.38 5.29
CA ASN A 757 31.72 13.50 6.13
C ASN A 757 30.92 14.78 5.79
N ILE A 758 29.80 14.99 6.48
CA ILE A 758 28.88 16.13 6.24
C ILE A 758 29.55 17.50 6.54
N TYR A 759 30.63 17.55 7.33
CA TYR A 759 31.36 18.80 7.57
C TYR A 759 32.18 19.25 6.35
N ALA A 760 32.65 18.33 5.50
CA ALA A 760 33.47 18.65 4.32
C ALA A 760 32.77 19.58 3.29
N PRO A 761 31.52 19.34 2.84
CA PRO A 761 30.82 20.27 1.95
C PRO A 761 30.52 21.60 2.66
N ILE A 762 30.20 21.58 3.96
CA ILE A 762 29.90 22.78 4.74
C ILE A 762 31.12 23.73 4.73
N GLU A 763 32.31 23.22 5.06
CA GLU A 763 33.54 24.00 5.05
C GLU A 763 33.93 24.50 3.65
N ALA A 764 33.81 23.64 2.62
CA ALA A 764 34.17 24.00 1.24
C ALA A 764 33.26 25.09 0.66
N ILE A 765 31.95 24.95 0.83
CA ILE A 765 30.93 25.90 0.37
C ILE A 765 31.05 27.21 1.16
N HIS A 766 31.15 27.16 2.49
CA HIS A 766 31.34 28.36 3.31
C HIS A 766 32.58 29.16 2.85
N LYS A 767 33.73 28.48 2.70
CA LYS A 767 34.99 29.11 2.26
C LYS A 767 34.87 29.79 0.89
N LYS A 768 34.04 29.25 -0.02
CA LYS A 768 33.81 29.79 -1.36
C LYS A 768 32.89 31.02 -1.36
N TYR A 769 31.78 31.00 -0.61
CA TYR A 769 30.75 32.04 -0.73
C TYR A 769 30.75 33.11 0.36
N ALA A 770 31.22 32.82 1.59
CA ALA A 770 31.12 33.76 2.72
C ALA A 770 31.90 35.07 2.49
N ASN A 771 32.98 35.02 1.72
CA ASN A 771 33.84 36.17 1.39
C ASN A 771 33.72 36.62 -0.09
N GLY A 772 32.82 36.02 -0.87
CA GLY A 772 32.69 36.26 -2.31
C GLY A 772 31.64 37.33 -2.68
N SER A 773 31.58 37.71 -3.96
CA SER A 773 30.55 38.64 -4.46
C SER A 773 29.12 38.18 -4.17
N SER A 774 28.89 36.87 -4.14
CA SER A 774 27.62 36.21 -3.78
C SER A 774 27.12 36.54 -2.36
N ALA A 775 28.00 36.95 -1.45
CA ALA A 775 27.62 37.35 -0.09
C ALA A 775 26.66 38.57 -0.06
N LYS A 776 26.51 39.31 -1.17
CA LYS A 776 25.54 40.41 -1.31
C LYS A 776 24.17 39.98 -1.83
N ALA A 777 24.03 38.76 -2.34
CA ALA A 777 22.77 38.20 -2.83
C ALA A 777 22.19 37.13 -1.89
N GLY A 778 23.04 36.57 -1.01
CA GLY A 778 22.70 35.38 -0.22
C GLY A 778 22.86 34.11 -1.05
N VAL A 779 23.18 32.99 -0.42
CA VAL A 779 23.32 31.70 -1.11
C VAL A 779 22.39 30.68 -0.48
N PHE A 780 21.63 29.95 -1.31
CA PHE A 780 20.73 28.89 -0.86
C PHE A 780 21.35 27.54 -1.19
N VAL A 781 21.79 26.83 -0.16
CA VAL A 781 22.46 25.52 -0.25
C VAL A 781 21.45 24.43 0.08
N ILE A 782 21.37 23.41 -0.77
CA ILE A 782 20.52 22.23 -0.57
C ILE A 782 21.45 21.02 -0.40
N LEU A 783 21.48 20.45 0.81
CA LEU A 783 22.35 19.32 1.17
C LEU A 783 21.52 18.03 1.29
N ILE A 784 21.84 17.04 0.48
CA ILE A 784 21.10 15.78 0.33
C ILE A 784 21.95 14.62 0.87
N THR A 785 21.40 13.81 1.79
CA THR A 785 22.07 12.66 2.44
C THR A 785 21.04 11.62 2.92
N ASP A 786 21.44 10.36 3.07
CA ASP A 786 20.60 9.27 3.60
C ASP A 786 20.79 9.01 5.10
N GLY A 787 21.87 9.53 5.70
CA GLY A 787 22.34 9.11 7.02
C GLY A 787 22.47 10.20 8.08
N GLU A 788 22.25 9.79 9.32
CA GLU A 788 22.67 10.50 10.53
C GLU A 788 24.22 10.58 10.59
N ASN A 789 24.81 11.74 10.89
CA ASN A 789 26.26 11.81 11.08
C ASN A 789 26.66 11.18 12.42
N THR A 790 27.26 9.99 12.38
CA THR A 790 27.65 9.22 13.57
C THR A 790 28.98 9.68 14.20
N ASP A 791 29.80 10.47 13.50
CA ASP A 791 31.04 11.00 14.05
C ASP A 791 30.80 12.20 14.99
N ALA A 792 30.96 11.95 16.30
CA ALA A 792 30.88 12.95 17.36
C ALA A 792 31.84 14.15 17.19
N ALA A 793 33.02 13.94 16.58
CA ALA A 793 33.99 15.01 16.35
C ALA A 793 33.53 15.94 15.22
N ASN A 794 33.05 15.40 14.09
CA ASN A 794 32.41 16.21 13.05
C ASN A 794 31.09 16.82 13.53
N ASN A 795 30.29 16.15 14.36
CA ASN A 795 29.09 16.74 14.98
C ASN A 795 29.40 17.99 15.81
N THR A 796 30.52 17.96 16.56
CA THR A 796 31.01 19.12 17.32
C THR A 796 31.45 20.25 16.39
N LYS A 797 32.17 19.94 15.29
CA LYS A 797 32.54 20.96 14.28
C LYS A 797 31.33 21.60 13.60
N ILE A 798 30.33 20.81 13.23
CA ILE A 798 29.11 21.29 12.57
C ILE A 798 28.35 22.23 13.52
N LYS A 799 28.12 21.82 14.78
CA LYS A 799 27.47 22.69 15.79
C LYS A 799 28.26 23.98 16.02
N ALA A 800 29.59 23.89 16.17
CA ALA A 800 30.44 25.07 16.31
C ALA A 800 30.41 25.99 15.07
N HIS A 801 30.38 25.40 13.87
CA HIS A 801 30.28 26.15 12.61
C HIS A 801 28.98 26.95 12.53
N PHE A 802 27.83 26.31 12.76
CA PHE A 802 26.54 27.00 12.73
C PHE A 802 26.42 28.03 13.87
N ALA A 803 26.89 27.72 15.08
CA ALA A 803 26.91 28.68 16.18
C ALA A 803 27.73 29.95 15.83
N ALA A 804 28.91 29.79 15.21
CA ALA A 804 29.76 30.92 14.84
C ALA A 804 29.31 31.67 13.56
N ASN A 805 28.67 31.00 12.61
CA ASN A 805 28.45 31.51 11.24
C ASN A 805 26.98 31.75 10.86
N HIS A 806 26.03 31.64 11.80
CA HIS A 806 24.59 31.83 11.54
C HIS A 806 24.21 33.19 10.92
N ALA A 807 25.07 34.21 11.10
CA ALA A 807 24.91 35.56 10.53
C ALA A 807 25.54 35.73 9.14
N THR A 808 26.20 34.70 8.60
CA THR A 808 26.73 34.74 7.23
C THR A 808 25.59 34.56 6.21
N PRO A 809 25.67 35.18 5.02
CA PRO A 809 24.63 35.14 4.00
C PRO A 809 24.61 33.80 3.22
N ILE A 810 24.58 32.67 3.95
CA ILE A 810 24.46 31.32 3.42
C ILE A 810 23.39 30.58 4.24
N PHE A 811 22.32 30.14 3.58
CA PHE A 811 21.27 29.31 4.15
C PHE A 811 21.48 27.84 3.78
N TRP A 812 21.15 26.95 4.70
CA TRP A 812 21.36 25.50 4.57
C TRP A 812 20.04 24.75 4.72
N GLN A 813 19.54 24.20 3.61
CA GLN A 813 18.41 23.30 3.58
C GLN A 813 18.90 21.86 3.53
N PHE A 814 18.87 21.17 4.67
CA PHE A 814 19.11 19.74 4.77
C PHE A 814 17.90 18.96 4.24
N VAL A 815 18.15 17.93 3.44
CA VAL A 815 17.14 17.05 2.83
C VAL A 815 17.53 15.61 3.11
N GLY A 816 16.84 14.97 4.06
CA GLY A 816 17.06 13.57 4.42
C GLY A 816 16.35 12.60 3.47
N LEU A 817 17.03 11.54 3.06
CA LEU A 817 16.51 10.45 2.20
C LEU A 817 16.54 9.11 2.94
N GLY A 818 15.74 8.98 4.01
CA GLY A 818 15.73 7.78 4.85
C GLY A 818 14.97 7.95 6.16
N ALA A 819 15.50 7.40 7.25
CA ALA A 819 14.92 7.50 8.59
C ALA A 819 16.01 7.66 9.67
N LYS A 820 15.70 8.46 10.70
CA LYS A 820 16.62 9.01 11.75
C LYS A 820 17.55 10.10 11.20
N PHE A 821 17.35 11.32 11.69
CA PHE A 821 18.10 12.54 11.33
C PHE A 821 18.11 13.51 12.52
N ASP A 822 18.12 12.98 13.74
CA ASP A 822 17.91 13.69 14.99
C ASP A 822 18.96 14.80 15.19
N PHE A 823 20.21 14.58 14.74
CA PHE A 823 21.27 15.58 14.80
C PHE A 823 21.09 16.69 13.74
N LEU A 824 20.65 16.35 12.52
CA LEU A 824 20.39 17.35 11.49
C LEU A 824 19.15 18.19 11.83
N GLU A 825 18.13 17.60 12.44
CA GLU A 825 16.99 18.33 12.99
C GLU A 825 17.40 19.20 14.20
N GLU A 826 18.28 18.73 15.08
CA GLU A 826 18.83 19.55 16.17
C GLU A 826 19.61 20.77 15.62
N VAL A 827 20.51 20.58 14.65
CA VAL A 827 21.26 21.68 14.01
C VAL A 827 20.31 22.65 13.30
N ALA A 828 19.30 22.14 12.58
CA ALA A 828 18.28 22.95 11.93
C ALA A 828 17.43 23.73 12.93
N ASN A 829 17.16 23.20 14.12
CA ASN A 829 16.40 23.91 15.16
C ASN A 829 17.26 24.88 15.99
N MET A 830 18.57 24.62 16.11
CA MET A 830 19.53 25.50 16.79
C MET A 830 19.85 26.77 15.97
N ALA A 831 19.99 26.65 14.64
CA ALA A 831 20.52 27.73 13.81
C ALA A 831 19.44 28.39 12.92
N PRO A 832 19.34 29.74 12.90
CA PRO A 832 18.33 30.45 12.11
C PRO A 832 18.55 30.34 10.60
N ASN A 833 19.80 30.15 10.15
CA ASN A 833 20.16 29.94 8.75
C ASN A 833 20.09 28.46 8.30
N ALA A 834 19.40 27.61 9.06
CA ALA A 834 19.29 26.18 8.77
C ALA A 834 17.84 25.67 8.85
N ALA A 835 17.48 24.77 7.95
CA ALA A 835 16.24 24.01 7.95
C ALA A 835 16.50 22.54 7.57
N PHE A 836 15.58 21.67 7.94
CA PHE A 836 15.61 20.24 7.64
C PHE A 836 14.21 19.78 7.24
N PHE A 837 14.11 18.90 6.25
CA PHE A 837 12.94 18.04 6.05
C PHE A 837 13.35 16.70 5.45
N ASN A 838 12.44 15.72 5.52
CA ASN A 838 12.62 14.39 4.95
C ASN A 838 11.86 14.28 3.61
N LEU A 839 12.50 13.68 2.60
CA LEU A 839 12.01 13.56 1.22
C LEU A 839 11.93 12.07 0.81
N ASN A 840 11.13 11.30 1.54
CA ASN A 840 10.90 9.88 1.21
C ASN A 840 9.88 9.68 0.08
N ASP A 841 8.95 10.62 -0.10
CA ASP A 841 7.83 10.63 -1.06
C ASP A 841 8.21 11.13 -2.47
N VAL A 842 9.43 10.85 -2.91
CA VAL A 842 10.03 11.25 -4.20
C VAL A 842 9.14 10.95 -5.42
N GLN A 843 8.29 9.92 -5.35
CA GLN A 843 7.42 9.49 -6.45
C GLN A 843 6.02 10.12 -6.45
N THR A 844 5.63 10.84 -5.38
CA THR A 844 4.24 11.32 -5.18
C THR A 844 4.14 12.78 -4.73
N VAL A 845 5.25 13.41 -4.33
CA VAL A 845 5.32 14.85 -4.03
C VAL A 845 5.17 15.68 -5.32
N SER A 846 4.38 16.76 -5.28
CA SER A 846 4.31 17.74 -6.39
C SER A 846 5.40 18.80 -6.28
N ASP A 847 5.77 19.42 -7.40
CA ASP A 847 6.76 20.51 -7.43
C ASP A 847 6.40 21.66 -6.48
N ASP A 848 5.10 22.03 -6.39
CA ASP A 848 4.60 23.02 -5.43
C ASP A 848 4.84 22.58 -3.98
N THR A 849 4.52 21.32 -3.65
CA THR A 849 4.70 20.76 -2.29
C THR A 849 6.18 20.67 -1.93
N LEU A 850 7.04 20.32 -2.89
CA LEU A 850 8.49 20.30 -2.73
C LEU A 850 9.05 21.72 -2.53
N LEU A 851 8.57 22.70 -3.30
CA LEU A 851 8.93 24.10 -3.15
C LEU A 851 8.49 24.66 -1.78
N GLU A 852 7.29 24.33 -1.31
CA GLU A 852 6.85 24.72 0.05
C GLU A 852 7.74 24.12 1.15
N ARG A 853 8.19 22.87 1.01
CA ARG A 853 9.15 22.24 1.94
C ARG A 853 10.52 22.90 1.91
N LEU A 854 11.05 23.19 0.72
CA LEU A 854 12.31 23.94 0.54
C LEU A 854 12.23 25.38 1.12
N MET A 855 11.06 26.00 1.10
CA MET A 855 10.84 27.41 1.47
C MET A 855 10.31 27.62 2.89
N GLN A 856 10.32 26.62 3.79
CA GLN A 856 9.71 26.75 5.13
C GLN A 856 10.31 27.87 6.01
N LYS A 857 11.64 27.99 6.03
CA LYS A 857 12.35 29.04 6.81
C LYS A 857 13.07 30.06 5.94
N PHE A 858 13.56 29.66 4.76
CA PHE A 858 14.44 30.49 3.93
C PHE A 858 13.92 31.92 3.70
N PRO A 859 12.67 32.16 3.23
CA PRO A 859 12.13 33.50 3.00
C PRO A 859 12.27 34.44 4.20
N LYS A 860 11.84 33.99 5.39
CA LYS A 860 11.87 34.79 6.62
C LYS A 860 13.29 35.07 7.11
N TRP A 861 14.22 34.14 6.86
CA TRP A 861 15.61 34.31 7.22
C TRP A 861 16.33 35.30 6.28
N ILE A 862 16.13 35.18 4.97
CA ILE A 862 16.82 36.02 4.00
C ILE A 862 16.36 37.48 4.09
N GLU A 863 15.07 37.73 4.39
CA GLU A 863 14.53 39.07 4.72
C GLU A 863 15.20 39.72 5.95
N GLN A 864 15.70 38.92 6.90
CA GLN A 864 16.36 39.40 8.11
C GLN A 864 17.87 39.63 7.92
N VAL A 865 18.54 38.79 7.10
CA VAL A 865 19.99 38.84 6.88
C VAL A 865 20.38 39.76 5.71
N ILE A 866 19.48 39.99 4.75
CA ILE A 866 19.68 40.92 3.63
C ILE A 866 18.56 41.97 3.66
N PRO A 867 18.76 43.10 4.35
CA PRO A 867 17.78 44.18 4.35
C PRO A 867 17.47 44.68 2.93
N ALA A 868 16.19 44.85 2.62
CA ALA A 868 15.74 45.42 1.37
C ALA A 868 16.34 46.83 1.15
N LYS A 869 16.59 47.18 -0.11
CA LYS A 869 17.28 48.39 -0.54
C LYS A 869 16.41 49.29 -1.40
#